data_AF-A0A1Q7BVU5-F1
#
_entry.id   AF-A0A1Q7BVU5-F1
#
_cell.length_a   1.000
_cell.length_b   1.000
_cell.length_c   1.000
_cell.angle_alpha   90.00
_cell.angle_beta   90.00
_cell.angle_gamma   90.00
#
_symmetry.space_group_name_H-M   'P 1'
#
loop_
_entity.id
_entity.type
_entity.pdbx_description
1 polymer ?
#
loop_
_entity_poly.entity_id
_entity_poly.type
_entity_poly.pdbx_seq_one_letter_code
_entity_poly.pdbx_strand_id
1 'polypeptide(L)'
;MRTPAVLAVVAAAGLVAWQVPGAHAATATTVYVSPSGSDANPGTSPAQAVQTPSRARQLVRGLNQNMTGDVRVELADGTYRLAAPLQLDAGDSGTGGFNVVWTAAAGARPVLSGGVPVTGWKQVDAGRNIWSAPVPAGLNTRQLYVNGKRATRARGSAPVTLSWTATGYTASGNAMSTWRNPGDIEFVYQGGLGAWTEIRCSVGRIATDGTVTMGQPCWDNSNQRHIKTDWNPPRTANLVGPGRLGNPGPEPGGPGIPPTSVENAFELLDSAGEWYLDRPAATVYYIPRSGETMSSARVEAAALEKLVTGTGVANVVFNGLQFSYATWLRPSTDEGFSEIQAGYTITGTNGFAVQGLCQFAPGGTCPYGSWTKEPANVSFVNSRNVQFTNNGFVHLGASGLDFGNGSAGNLVKGNVFTDISGNGIELGAVDKPLATGADRTSNNTIADNHIFSAAVEYKGGVGILVGYSERTTITHNQIDTLTYTAISIGWGGWPDKKGLPAQPNFSNHNVISNNLIFNYMTVLNDGGGIYTQGRTGTSFSTGERITGNVLHDQKNPKGGHVVYTDNGAAYITIKGNAMYNSSVSSEGHDHNDTTSGTGKDPMDIEGNYWTKGRADTTANGLIVKGNHPITSPSQIPASIVTNAGLEPAYQGLLNWKPV
;
A
#
# COMPACT_ATOMS: atom_id res chain seq x y z
N MET A 1 -50.40 -28.63 -32.00
CA MET A 1 -48.99 -28.24 -32.11
C MET A 1 -48.45 -28.09 -30.70
N ARG A 2 -47.54 -28.99 -30.30
CA ARG A 2 -46.95 -29.03 -28.95
C ARG A 2 -45.61 -28.30 -29.01
N THR A 3 -45.46 -27.23 -28.25
CA THR A 3 -44.20 -26.53 -27.98
C THR A 3 -43.39 -27.33 -26.95
N PRO A 4 -42.07 -27.53 -27.13
CA PRO A 4 -41.27 -28.30 -26.19
C PRO A 4 -40.81 -27.41 -25.03
N ALA A 5 -40.83 -27.98 -23.83
CA ALA A 5 -40.23 -27.43 -22.63
C ALA A 5 -38.70 -27.58 -22.72
N VAL A 6 -37.98 -26.47 -22.55
CA VAL A 6 -36.52 -26.47 -22.40
C VAL A 6 -36.21 -26.72 -20.92
N LEU A 7 -35.70 -27.91 -20.61
CA LEU A 7 -35.09 -28.22 -19.32
C LEU A 7 -33.81 -27.38 -19.16
N ALA A 8 -33.80 -26.47 -18.19
CA ALA A 8 -32.58 -25.83 -17.75
C ALA A 8 -31.80 -26.81 -16.86
N VAL A 9 -30.74 -27.39 -17.42
CA VAL A 9 -29.74 -28.13 -16.64
C VAL A 9 -28.90 -27.11 -15.88
N VAL A 10 -29.12 -27.01 -14.57
CA VAL A 10 -28.22 -26.30 -13.67
C VAL A 10 -26.95 -27.14 -13.53
N ALA A 11 -25.94 -26.80 -14.33
CA ALA A 11 -24.60 -27.34 -14.14
C ALA A 11 -23.99 -26.69 -12.89
N ALA A 12 -23.88 -27.47 -11.82
CA ALA A 12 -23.08 -27.10 -10.65
C ALA A 12 -21.60 -27.01 -11.07
N ALA A 13 -21.12 -25.80 -11.35
CA ALA A 13 -19.70 -25.55 -11.55
C ALA A 13 -18.99 -25.70 -10.20
N GLY A 14 -18.26 -26.80 -10.03
CA GLY A 14 -17.36 -27.01 -8.90
C GLY A 14 -16.29 -25.93 -8.88
N LEU A 15 -16.24 -25.16 -7.78
CA LEU A 15 -15.14 -24.27 -7.45
C LEU A 15 -13.90 -25.12 -7.17
N VAL A 16 -13.00 -25.21 -8.14
CA VAL A 16 -11.68 -25.82 -7.96
C VAL A 16 -10.84 -24.87 -7.12
N ALA A 17 -10.36 -25.35 -5.97
CA ALA A 17 -9.34 -24.66 -5.19
C ALA A 17 -8.07 -24.51 -6.03
N TRP A 18 -7.64 -23.27 -6.26
CA TRP A 18 -6.47 -22.93 -7.04
C TRP A 18 -5.21 -23.26 -6.23
N GLN A 19 -4.73 -24.50 -6.32
CA GLN A 19 -3.40 -24.86 -5.83
C GLN A 19 -2.51 -25.10 -7.05
N VAL A 20 -1.74 -24.09 -7.45
CA VAL A 20 -0.54 -24.33 -8.25
C VAL A 20 0.48 -24.95 -7.28
N PRO A 21 0.94 -26.20 -7.49
CA PRO A 21 1.88 -26.83 -6.58
C PRO A 21 3.22 -26.07 -6.59
N GLY A 22 3.59 -25.46 -5.47
CA GLY A 22 4.99 -25.17 -5.19
C GLY A 22 5.73 -26.49 -4.97
N ALA A 23 6.94 -26.64 -5.53
CA ALA A 23 7.78 -27.79 -5.24
C ALA A 23 8.26 -27.70 -3.78
N HIS A 24 7.53 -28.39 -2.90
CA HIS A 24 7.90 -28.54 -1.49
C HIS A 24 8.61 -29.88 -1.27
N ALA A 25 9.48 -29.93 -0.26
CA ALA A 25 10.04 -31.19 0.19
C ALA A 25 8.91 -32.08 0.77
N ALA A 26 9.18 -33.39 0.89
CA ALA A 26 8.22 -34.30 1.53
C ALA A 26 7.89 -33.80 2.95
N THR A 27 6.60 -33.78 3.31
CA THR A 27 6.15 -33.37 4.63
C THR A 27 6.56 -34.40 5.67
N ALA A 28 7.31 -33.99 6.68
CA ALA A 28 7.71 -34.87 7.79
C ALA A 28 6.63 -34.94 8.89
N THR A 29 5.95 -33.83 9.17
CA THR A 29 4.92 -33.74 10.21
C THR A 29 3.92 -32.64 9.89
N THR A 30 2.66 -32.84 10.28
CA THR A 30 1.58 -31.86 10.14
C THR A 30 0.98 -31.50 11.50
N VAL A 31 0.83 -30.20 11.76
CA VAL A 31 0.05 -29.63 12.86
C VAL A 31 -1.28 -29.14 12.30
N TYR A 32 -2.39 -29.66 12.81
CA TYR A 32 -3.73 -29.31 12.35
C TYR A 32 -4.33 -28.21 13.23
N VAL A 33 -4.93 -27.20 12.59
CA VAL A 33 -5.56 -26.05 13.24
C VAL A 33 -7.00 -25.93 12.73
N SER A 34 -7.96 -25.67 13.63
CA SER A 34 -9.37 -25.48 13.27
C SER A 34 -10.04 -24.47 14.20
N PRO A 35 -10.91 -23.56 13.73
CA PRO A 35 -11.64 -22.64 14.62
C PRO A 35 -12.54 -23.36 15.64
N SER A 36 -12.94 -24.60 15.35
CA SER A 36 -13.71 -25.49 16.23
C SER A 36 -12.84 -26.45 17.07
N GLY A 37 -11.51 -26.35 16.95
CA GLY A 37 -10.55 -27.15 17.71
C GLY A 37 -10.42 -26.70 19.17
N SER A 38 -9.38 -27.20 19.85
CA SER A 38 -9.05 -26.82 21.23
C SER A 38 -7.53 -26.75 21.41
N ASP A 39 -7.02 -25.69 22.03
CA ASP A 39 -5.56 -25.54 22.27
C ASP A 39 -4.99 -26.53 23.29
N ALA A 40 -5.86 -27.27 23.99
CA ALA A 40 -5.49 -28.43 24.80
C ALA A 40 -5.19 -29.69 23.96
N ASN A 41 -5.61 -29.71 22.69
CA ASN A 41 -5.34 -30.83 21.79
C ASN A 41 -3.86 -30.89 21.36
N PRO A 42 -3.36 -32.07 20.96
CA PRO A 42 -1.99 -32.22 20.48
C PRO A 42 -1.75 -31.70 19.05
N GLY A 43 -2.81 -31.43 18.26
CA GLY A 43 -2.67 -30.94 16.88
C GLY A 43 -2.24 -32.00 15.87
N THR A 44 -2.33 -33.30 16.20
CA THR A 44 -1.77 -34.41 15.40
C THR A 44 -2.70 -34.98 14.33
N SER A 45 -3.97 -34.58 14.32
CA SER A 45 -4.96 -34.96 13.30
C SER A 45 -6.06 -33.89 13.19
N PRO A 46 -6.86 -33.85 12.11
CA PRO A 46 -8.00 -32.94 12.02
C PRO A 46 -8.98 -33.04 13.19
N ALA A 47 -9.23 -34.26 13.71
CA ALA A 47 -10.11 -34.49 14.86
C ALA A 47 -9.50 -34.01 16.20
N GLN A 48 -8.19 -33.81 16.25
CA GLN A 48 -7.44 -33.33 17.40
C GLN A 48 -6.73 -32.00 17.07
N ALA A 49 -7.33 -31.18 16.22
CA ALA A 49 -6.77 -29.90 15.82
C ALA A 49 -6.68 -28.93 17.01
N VAL A 50 -5.61 -28.13 17.05
CA VAL A 50 -5.54 -26.98 17.96
C VAL A 50 -6.46 -25.86 17.47
N GLN A 51 -6.84 -24.96 18.36
CA GLN A 51 -7.80 -23.91 18.00
C GLN A 51 -7.10 -22.71 17.34
N THR A 52 -5.94 -22.31 17.85
CA THR A 52 -5.31 -21.04 17.49
C THR A 52 -4.02 -21.20 16.69
N PRO A 53 -3.75 -20.27 15.75
CA PRO A 53 -2.44 -20.19 15.09
C PRO A 53 -1.29 -20.03 16.10
N SER A 54 -1.51 -19.28 17.18
CA SER A 54 -0.52 -19.09 18.25
C SER A 54 -0.12 -20.41 18.90
N ARG A 55 -1.08 -21.29 19.18
CA ARG A 55 -0.79 -22.63 19.71
C ARG A 55 -0.08 -23.50 18.69
N ALA A 56 -0.48 -23.45 17.42
CA ALA A 56 0.19 -24.19 16.36
C ALA A 56 1.67 -23.79 16.22
N ARG A 57 1.99 -22.49 16.29
CA ARG A 57 3.37 -21.98 16.31
C ARG A 57 4.18 -22.58 17.46
N GLN A 58 3.61 -22.66 18.68
CA GLN A 58 4.30 -23.27 19.82
C GLN A 58 4.65 -24.74 19.57
N LEU A 59 3.76 -25.50 18.92
CA LEU A 59 4.03 -26.89 18.56
C LEU A 59 5.15 -26.99 17.51
N VAL A 60 5.14 -26.12 16.49
CA VAL A 60 6.18 -26.07 15.46
C VAL A 60 7.59 -25.91 16.06
N ARG A 61 7.75 -25.10 17.12
CA ARG A 61 9.06 -24.92 17.79
C ARG A 61 9.65 -26.20 18.36
N GLY A 62 8.81 -27.18 18.70
CA GLY A 62 9.24 -28.50 19.12
C GLY A 62 9.61 -29.44 17.97
N LEU A 63 9.26 -29.07 16.73
CA LEU A 63 9.37 -29.91 15.53
C LEU A 63 10.44 -29.42 14.54
N ASN A 64 10.82 -28.14 14.61
CA ASN A 64 11.65 -27.50 13.59
C ASN A 64 13.17 -27.53 13.86
N GLN A 65 13.65 -28.19 14.92
CA GLN A 65 15.07 -28.20 15.28
C GLN A 65 15.92 -29.17 14.44
N ASN A 66 15.36 -30.34 14.09
CA ASN A 66 16.06 -31.41 13.37
C ASN A 66 15.20 -31.93 12.20
N MET A 67 14.78 -31.01 11.34
CA MET A 67 13.85 -31.33 10.25
C MET A 67 14.49 -32.30 9.25
N THR A 68 13.71 -33.32 8.85
CA THR A 68 14.03 -34.25 7.76
C THR A 68 13.08 -34.09 6.56
N GLY A 69 12.21 -33.09 6.62
CA GLY A 69 11.15 -32.77 5.68
C GLY A 69 10.40 -31.54 6.18
N ASP A 70 9.50 -30.99 5.36
CA ASP A 70 8.74 -29.79 5.71
C ASP A 70 7.82 -30.05 6.91
N VAL A 71 7.69 -29.06 7.79
CA VAL A 71 6.69 -29.06 8.87
C VAL A 71 5.49 -28.26 8.39
N ARG A 72 4.34 -28.91 8.26
CA ARG A 72 3.12 -28.29 7.74
C ARG A 72 2.23 -27.85 8.91
N VAL A 73 1.72 -26.63 8.86
CA VAL A 73 0.61 -26.17 9.70
C VAL A 73 -0.61 -26.07 8.79
N GLU A 74 -1.53 -27.02 8.91
CA GLU A 74 -2.71 -27.11 8.05
C GLU A 74 -3.94 -26.51 8.73
N LEU A 75 -4.49 -25.45 8.13
CA LEU A 75 -5.64 -24.72 8.65
C LEU A 75 -6.92 -25.21 7.96
N ALA A 76 -7.86 -25.72 8.75
CA ALA A 76 -9.22 -26.00 8.32
C ALA A 76 -9.97 -24.71 7.95
N ASP A 77 -11.12 -24.86 7.29
CA ASP A 77 -11.94 -23.75 6.85
C ASP A 77 -12.48 -22.89 8.02
N GLY A 78 -12.63 -21.59 7.77
CA GLY A 78 -13.25 -20.65 8.69
C GLY A 78 -12.36 -19.47 9.12
N THR A 79 -12.91 -18.65 10.01
CA THR A 79 -12.27 -17.42 10.49
C THR A 79 -11.55 -17.64 11.81
N TYR A 80 -10.23 -17.44 11.81
CA TYR A 80 -9.37 -17.43 12.98
C TYR A 80 -9.25 -16.00 13.49
N ARG A 81 -10.08 -15.64 14.47
CA ARG A 81 -10.03 -14.32 15.10
C ARG A 81 -8.84 -14.25 16.06
N LEU A 82 -7.89 -13.41 15.72
CA LEU A 82 -6.65 -13.25 16.47
C LEU A 82 -6.91 -12.35 17.68
N ALA A 83 -6.55 -12.83 18.88
CA ALA A 83 -6.53 -11.98 20.09
C ALA A 83 -5.29 -11.08 20.14
N ALA A 84 -4.22 -11.49 19.45
CA ALA A 84 -2.96 -10.77 19.29
C ALA A 84 -2.31 -11.21 17.97
N PRO A 85 -1.38 -10.42 17.40
CA PRO A 85 -0.70 -10.78 16.16
C PRO A 85 0.02 -12.14 16.28
N LEU A 86 0.03 -12.94 15.21
CA LEU A 86 0.93 -14.08 15.09
C LEU A 86 2.35 -13.56 14.87
N GLN A 87 3.11 -13.49 15.95
CA GLN A 87 4.50 -13.05 15.93
C GLN A 87 5.40 -14.23 15.63
N LEU A 88 6.29 -14.12 14.65
CA LEU A 88 7.31 -15.08 14.28
C LEU A 88 8.70 -14.49 14.50
N ASP A 89 9.62 -15.31 14.95
CA ASP A 89 11.03 -14.97 15.10
C ASP A 89 11.92 -16.09 14.53
N ALA A 90 13.24 -15.98 14.71
CA ALA A 90 14.20 -16.97 14.24
C ALA A 90 13.88 -18.41 14.72
N GLY A 91 13.29 -18.57 15.91
CA GLY A 91 12.91 -19.87 16.47
C GLY A 91 11.72 -20.54 15.75
N ASP A 92 11.03 -19.83 14.87
CA ASP A 92 9.92 -20.33 14.05
C ASP A 92 10.37 -20.73 12.63
N SER A 93 11.67 -20.62 12.35
CA SER A 93 12.25 -20.88 11.02
C SER A 93 12.31 -22.37 10.69
N GLY A 94 12.29 -22.70 9.41
CA GLY A 94 12.68 -24.03 8.93
C GLY A 94 14.20 -24.25 8.98
N THR A 95 14.63 -25.48 9.33
CA THR A 95 16.05 -25.90 9.44
C THR A 95 16.39 -26.97 8.40
N GLY A 96 17.68 -27.20 8.15
CA GLY A 96 18.14 -28.27 7.24
C GLY A 96 17.77 -28.08 5.76
N GLY A 97 17.37 -26.87 5.36
CA GLY A 97 16.87 -26.57 4.01
C GLY A 97 15.37 -26.82 3.82
N PHE A 98 14.65 -27.21 4.88
CA PHE A 98 13.21 -27.44 4.87
C PHE A 98 12.43 -26.19 5.32
N ASN A 99 11.13 -26.19 5.04
CA ASN A 99 10.23 -25.08 5.34
C ASN A 99 9.26 -25.40 6.49
N VAL A 100 8.86 -24.36 7.21
CA VAL A 100 7.61 -24.37 7.98
C VAL A 100 6.50 -23.79 7.09
N VAL A 101 5.50 -24.61 6.75
CA VAL A 101 4.48 -24.29 5.73
C VAL A 101 3.11 -24.11 6.39
N TRP A 102 2.67 -22.86 6.56
CA TRP A 102 1.32 -22.48 6.96
C TRP A 102 0.41 -22.51 5.74
N THR A 103 -0.53 -23.44 5.69
CA THR A 103 -1.33 -23.69 4.49
C THR A 103 -2.79 -23.99 4.79
N ALA A 104 -3.66 -23.57 3.89
CA ALA A 104 -5.04 -24.05 3.88
C ALA A 104 -5.09 -25.56 3.65
N ALA A 105 -6.02 -26.23 4.35
CA ALA A 105 -6.45 -27.58 4.02
C ALA A 105 -7.07 -27.60 2.60
N ALA A 106 -7.09 -28.78 1.97
CA ALA A 106 -7.64 -28.90 0.61
C ALA A 106 -9.10 -28.40 0.56
N GLY A 107 -9.38 -27.44 -0.33
CA GLY A 107 -10.70 -26.83 -0.48
C GLY A 107 -11.08 -25.78 0.59
N ALA A 108 -10.28 -25.62 1.64
CA ALA A 108 -10.53 -24.64 2.70
C ALA A 108 -10.09 -23.22 2.29
N ARG A 109 -10.71 -22.21 2.90
CA ARG A 109 -10.39 -20.79 2.72
C ARG A 109 -10.23 -20.09 4.08
N PRO A 110 -9.19 -20.45 4.86
CA PRO A 110 -8.99 -19.91 6.20
C PRO A 110 -8.71 -18.41 6.18
N VAL A 111 -9.37 -17.66 7.06
CA VAL A 111 -9.18 -16.21 7.23
C VAL A 111 -8.50 -15.93 8.56
N LEU A 112 -7.29 -15.37 8.55
CA LEU A 112 -6.67 -14.76 9.73
C LEU A 112 -7.23 -13.35 9.88
N SER A 113 -8.09 -13.16 10.90
CA SER A 113 -8.86 -11.93 11.08
C SER A 113 -8.42 -11.17 12.34
N GLY A 114 -8.19 -9.88 12.19
CA GLY A 114 -8.04 -8.92 13.30
C GLY A 114 -9.35 -8.24 13.68
N GLY A 115 -10.47 -8.68 13.10
CA GLY A 115 -11.77 -8.03 13.17
C GLY A 115 -12.63 -8.47 14.36
N VAL A 116 -13.51 -7.57 14.76
CA VAL A 116 -14.54 -7.77 15.78
C VAL A 116 -15.91 -7.73 15.12
N PRO A 117 -16.74 -8.78 15.25
CA PRO A 117 -18.10 -8.77 14.76
C PRO A 117 -18.96 -7.76 15.51
N VAL A 118 -19.73 -6.96 14.77
CA VAL A 118 -20.69 -6.02 15.35
C VAL A 118 -22.10 -6.55 15.16
N THR A 119 -22.78 -6.82 16.28
CA THR A 119 -24.12 -7.44 16.30
C THR A 119 -25.09 -6.62 17.17
N GLY A 120 -26.38 -6.95 17.12
CA GLY A 120 -27.40 -6.26 17.92
C GLY A 120 -27.89 -4.95 17.31
N TRP A 121 -27.87 -4.83 15.97
CA TRP A 121 -28.31 -3.65 15.24
C TRP A 121 -29.79 -3.32 15.47
N LYS A 122 -30.06 -2.03 15.72
CA LYS A 122 -31.40 -1.47 15.88
C LYS A 122 -31.52 -0.18 15.09
N GLN A 123 -32.67 0.05 14.45
CA GLN A 123 -32.96 1.33 13.81
C GLN A 123 -33.22 2.37 14.90
N VAL A 124 -32.45 3.45 14.89
CA VAL A 124 -32.52 4.53 15.89
C VAL A 124 -33.05 5.84 15.31
N ASP A 125 -33.03 5.98 13.98
CA ASP A 125 -33.65 7.08 13.27
C ASP A 125 -34.26 6.54 11.97
N ALA A 126 -35.60 6.40 11.95
CA ALA A 126 -36.30 5.88 10.79
C ALA A 126 -36.32 6.89 9.61
N GLY A 127 -36.30 8.19 9.90
CA GLY A 127 -36.36 9.24 8.87
C GLY A 127 -35.07 9.33 8.06
N ARG A 128 -33.92 9.14 8.71
CA ARG A 128 -32.60 9.09 8.05
C ARG A 128 -32.09 7.67 7.77
N ASN A 129 -32.88 6.65 8.13
CA ASN A 129 -32.51 5.24 8.06
C ASN A 129 -31.18 4.92 8.78
N ILE A 130 -30.96 5.48 9.96
CA ILE A 130 -29.77 5.20 10.76
C ILE A 130 -30.03 4.05 11.70
N TRP A 131 -29.11 3.09 11.64
CA TRP A 131 -29.04 1.95 12.52
C TRP A 131 -27.85 2.10 13.44
N SER A 132 -27.94 1.53 14.64
CA SER A 132 -26.83 1.49 15.59
C SER A 132 -26.67 0.13 16.24
N ALA A 133 -25.46 -0.19 16.67
CA ALA A 133 -25.14 -1.38 17.44
C ALA A 133 -24.09 -1.05 18.52
N PRO A 134 -24.14 -1.72 19.68
CA PRO A 134 -23.07 -1.62 20.67
C PRO A 134 -21.79 -2.27 20.14
N VAL A 135 -20.65 -1.73 20.55
CA VAL A 135 -19.32 -2.32 20.32
C VAL A 135 -18.60 -2.53 21.66
N PRO A 136 -17.56 -3.38 21.73
CA PRO A 136 -16.75 -3.50 22.94
C PRO A 136 -16.23 -2.14 23.40
N ALA A 137 -16.28 -1.88 24.70
CA ALA A 137 -15.71 -0.67 25.28
C ALA A 137 -14.21 -0.57 24.94
N GLY A 138 -13.77 0.62 24.50
CA GLY A 138 -12.41 0.85 24.07
C GLY A 138 -12.08 0.38 22.64
N LEU A 139 -13.04 -0.21 21.90
CA LEU A 139 -12.85 -0.44 20.47
C LEU A 139 -12.58 0.91 19.79
N ASN A 140 -11.50 0.97 19.02
CA ASN A 140 -11.21 2.06 18.12
C ASN A 140 -10.90 1.47 16.75
N THR A 141 -11.42 2.09 15.71
CA THR A 141 -11.24 1.63 14.34
C THR A 141 -11.42 2.77 13.36
N ARG A 142 -10.79 2.62 12.20
CA ARG A 142 -11.01 3.48 11.04
C ARG A 142 -11.77 2.77 9.92
N GLN A 143 -12.10 1.48 10.08
CA GLN A 143 -12.74 0.69 9.03
C GLN A 143 -13.87 -0.19 9.56
N LEU A 144 -15.02 -0.12 8.87
CA LEU A 144 -16.18 -0.98 9.07
C LEU A 144 -16.51 -1.67 7.75
N TYR A 145 -16.86 -2.95 7.80
CA TYR A 145 -17.21 -3.75 6.62
C TYR A 145 -18.58 -4.38 6.82
N VAL A 146 -19.46 -4.24 5.83
CA VAL A 146 -20.84 -4.78 5.86
C VAL A 146 -20.97 -5.75 4.69
N ASN A 147 -21.24 -7.03 4.99
CA ASN A 147 -21.32 -8.12 4.03
C ASN A 147 -20.09 -8.18 3.09
N GLY A 148 -18.89 -8.03 3.66
CA GLY A 148 -17.63 -8.05 2.91
C GLY A 148 -17.36 -6.80 2.07
N LYS A 149 -18.11 -5.71 2.24
CA LYS A 149 -17.86 -4.43 1.55
C LYS A 149 -17.47 -3.35 2.55
N ARG A 150 -16.36 -2.64 2.29
CA ARG A 150 -15.97 -1.47 3.07
C ARG A 150 -17.09 -0.44 3.09
N ALA A 151 -17.43 0.06 4.28
CA ALA A 151 -18.33 1.18 4.51
C ALA A 151 -17.52 2.48 4.58
N THR A 152 -18.13 3.59 4.18
CA THR A 152 -17.48 4.89 4.14
C THR A 152 -17.53 5.51 5.53
N ARG A 153 -16.39 5.89 6.11
CA ARG A 153 -16.41 6.66 7.36
C ARG A 153 -17.05 8.01 7.08
N ALA A 154 -18.03 8.41 7.89
CA ALA A 154 -18.86 9.59 7.67
C ALA A 154 -18.00 10.82 7.34
N ARG A 155 -18.28 11.45 6.20
CA ARG A 155 -17.45 12.53 5.66
C ARG A 155 -18.24 13.49 4.78
N GLY A 156 -17.76 14.72 4.67
CA GLY A 156 -18.38 15.73 3.81
C GLY A 156 -17.55 16.98 3.65
N SER A 157 -18.14 18.00 3.03
CA SER A 157 -17.56 19.34 3.03
C SER A 157 -17.71 19.99 4.40
N ALA A 158 -16.81 20.90 4.77
CA ALA A 158 -17.02 21.72 5.95
C ALA A 158 -18.32 22.55 5.78
N PRO A 159 -19.22 22.60 6.78
CA PRO A 159 -20.50 23.32 6.68
C PRO A 159 -20.35 24.84 6.82
N VAL A 160 -19.12 25.33 6.98
CA VAL A 160 -18.75 26.72 7.26
C VAL A 160 -17.54 27.08 6.41
N THR A 161 -17.38 28.36 6.12
CA THR A 161 -16.13 28.83 5.52
C THR A 161 -15.02 28.77 6.56
N LEU A 162 -13.87 28.19 6.16
CA LEU A 162 -12.67 28.09 6.99
C LEU A 162 -11.62 29.05 6.46
N SER A 163 -11.29 30.07 7.25
CA SER A 163 -10.22 31.03 6.96
C SER A 163 -8.94 30.62 7.67
N TRP A 164 -7.85 30.48 6.93
CA TRP A 164 -6.56 30.02 7.43
C TRP A 164 -6.01 30.89 8.58
N THR A 165 -5.40 30.27 9.58
CA THR A 165 -4.66 30.93 10.68
C THR A 165 -3.32 30.20 10.93
N ALA A 166 -2.48 30.73 11.83
CA ALA A 166 -1.20 30.10 12.14
C ALA A 166 -1.34 28.69 12.74
N THR A 167 -2.39 28.46 13.54
CA THR A 167 -2.61 27.20 14.28
C THR A 167 -3.78 26.38 13.78
N GLY A 168 -4.38 26.76 12.65
CA GLY A 168 -5.57 26.12 12.09
C GLY A 168 -6.43 27.07 11.29
N TYR A 169 -7.66 27.32 11.74
CA TYR A 169 -8.66 28.11 11.01
C TYR A 169 -9.55 28.96 11.92
N THR A 170 -10.16 29.99 11.34
CA THR A 170 -11.36 30.63 11.88
C THR A 170 -12.55 30.19 11.04
N ALA A 171 -13.57 29.62 11.68
CA ALA A 171 -14.83 29.26 11.06
C ALA A 171 -15.78 30.46 11.00
N SER A 172 -16.53 30.61 9.91
CA SER A 172 -17.53 31.68 9.74
C SER A 172 -18.78 31.53 10.64
N GLY A 173 -18.86 30.47 11.45
CA GLY A 173 -19.98 30.16 12.33
C GLY A 173 -19.64 29.02 13.31
N ASN A 174 -20.59 28.65 14.16
CA ASN A 174 -20.37 27.72 15.28
C ASN A 174 -20.84 26.27 15.00
N ALA A 175 -21.27 25.95 13.78
CA ALA A 175 -21.89 24.65 13.46
C ALA A 175 -21.03 23.44 13.89
N MET A 176 -19.73 23.46 13.59
CA MET A 176 -18.84 22.35 13.97
C MET A 176 -18.51 22.32 15.47
N SER A 177 -18.63 23.44 16.19
CA SER A 177 -18.39 23.48 17.64
C SER A 177 -19.47 22.76 18.45
N THR A 178 -20.64 22.57 17.85
CA THR A 178 -21.77 21.86 18.47
C THR A 178 -21.86 20.39 18.05
N TRP A 179 -20.96 19.94 17.17
CA TRP A 179 -20.94 18.55 16.72
C TRP A 179 -20.53 17.60 17.84
N ARG A 180 -20.96 16.35 17.71
CA ARG A 180 -20.59 15.29 18.64
C ARG A 180 -19.10 14.99 18.53
N ASN A 181 -18.44 14.88 19.69
CA ASN A 181 -17.03 14.50 19.80
C ASN A 181 -16.12 15.35 18.86
N PRO A 182 -16.12 16.69 18.97
CA PRO A 182 -15.45 17.54 17.99
C PRO A 182 -13.92 17.35 17.93
N GLY A 183 -13.31 16.80 19.00
CA GLY A 183 -11.89 16.43 19.02
C GLY A 183 -11.54 15.18 18.21
N ASP A 184 -12.54 14.45 17.71
CA ASP A 184 -12.35 13.25 16.88
C ASP A 184 -12.36 13.59 15.38
N ILE A 185 -12.71 14.82 15.01
CA ILE A 185 -12.83 15.27 13.63
C ILE A 185 -11.46 15.28 12.95
N GLU A 186 -11.42 14.89 11.68
CA GLU A 186 -10.22 14.96 10.84
C GLU A 186 -10.43 15.86 9.64
N PHE A 187 -9.41 16.66 9.31
CA PHE A 187 -9.35 17.44 8.07
C PHE A 187 -8.42 16.76 7.08
N VAL A 188 -8.91 16.56 5.86
CA VAL A 188 -8.20 15.91 4.75
C VAL A 188 -7.82 16.94 3.70
N TYR A 189 -6.61 16.85 3.15
CA TYR A 189 -6.07 17.75 2.14
C TYR A 189 -5.49 16.96 0.97
N GLN A 190 -6.36 16.58 0.03
CA GLN A 190 -5.94 15.93 -1.20
C GLN A 190 -5.12 16.91 -2.06
N GLY A 191 -3.91 16.51 -2.44
CA GLY A 191 -2.96 17.36 -3.17
C GLY A 191 -2.35 18.48 -2.32
N GLY A 192 -2.44 18.40 -0.99
CA GLY A 192 -2.10 19.51 -0.09
C GLY A 192 -0.61 19.87 -0.04
N LEU A 193 0.30 18.88 -0.08
CA LEU A 193 1.76 19.07 -0.03
C LEU A 193 2.45 18.51 -1.27
N GLY A 194 1.85 18.80 -2.42
CA GLY A 194 2.21 18.21 -3.71
C GLY A 194 1.04 17.41 -4.22
N ALA A 195 0.85 17.43 -5.54
CA ALA A 195 -0.34 16.86 -6.16
C ALA A 195 -0.38 15.31 -6.16
N TRP A 196 0.68 14.69 -5.64
CA TRP A 196 0.83 13.26 -5.37
C TRP A 196 0.52 12.86 -3.91
N THR A 197 0.15 13.81 -3.04
CA THR A 197 -0.07 13.55 -1.60
C THR A 197 -1.54 13.65 -1.19
N GLU A 198 -1.89 13.03 -0.07
CA GLU A 198 -3.11 13.31 0.68
C GLU A 198 -2.79 13.40 2.17
N ILE A 199 -3.01 14.58 2.76
CA ILE A 199 -2.69 14.83 4.18
C ILE A 199 -3.94 14.68 5.01
N ARG A 200 -3.80 14.18 6.23
CA ARG A 200 -4.89 14.05 7.18
C ARG A 200 -4.42 14.40 8.58
N CYS A 201 -5.04 15.41 9.19
CA CYS A 201 -4.74 15.84 10.55
C CYS A 201 -6.01 15.89 11.40
N SER A 202 -5.90 15.54 12.68
CA SER A 202 -6.97 15.74 13.66
C SER A 202 -7.25 17.23 13.89
N VAL A 203 -8.48 17.54 14.30
CA VAL A 203 -8.85 18.84 14.84
C VAL A 203 -8.69 18.77 16.36
N GLY A 204 -7.70 19.47 16.90
CA GLY A 204 -7.41 19.44 18.33
C GLY A 204 -8.48 20.15 19.16
N ARG A 205 -9.00 21.29 18.68
CA ARG A 205 -10.06 22.05 19.36
C ARG A 205 -10.90 22.87 18.41
N ILE A 206 -12.20 22.91 18.66
CA ILE A 206 -13.13 23.88 18.06
C ILE A 206 -13.75 24.72 19.18
N ALA A 207 -13.52 26.02 19.17
CA ALA A 207 -14.06 26.97 20.12
C ALA A 207 -15.44 27.50 19.68
N THR A 208 -16.22 27.98 20.64
CA THR A 208 -17.56 28.56 20.38
C THR A 208 -17.50 29.87 19.60
N ASP A 209 -16.37 30.57 19.62
CA ASP A 209 -16.13 31.79 18.83
C ASP A 209 -15.72 31.50 17.37
N GLY A 210 -15.70 30.23 16.96
CA GLY A 210 -15.30 29.79 15.63
C GLY A 210 -13.82 29.48 15.48
N THR A 211 -12.99 29.64 16.52
CA THR A 211 -11.56 29.29 16.45
C THR A 211 -11.37 27.77 16.36
N VAL A 212 -10.73 27.30 15.30
CA VAL A 212 -10.36 25.90 15.07
C VAL A 212 -8.84 25.77 15.20
N THR A 213 -8.38 25.02 16.20
CA THR A 213 -6.97 24.68 16.41
C THR A 213 -6.72 23.25 15.94
N MET A 214 -5.77 23.07 15.03
CA MET A 214 -5.42 21.75 14.49
C MET A 214 -4.53 20.96 15.45
N GLY A 215 -4.62 19.63 15.40
CA GLY A 215 -3.82 18.74 16.23
C GLY A 215 -2.33 18.79 15.89
N GLN A 216 -1.49 18.65 16.91
CA GLN A 216 -0.03 18.67 16.79
C GLN A 216 0.59 17.30 17.15
N PRO A 217 1.57 16.81 16.38
CA PRO A 217 2.41 17.59 15.45
C PRO A 217 1.99 17.61 13.98
N CYS A 218 0.87 16.98 13.59
CA CYS A 218 0.48 16.87 12.18
C CYS A 218 0.41 18.23 11.47
N TRP A 219 -0.17 19.24 12.12
CA TRP A 219 -0.30 20.58 11.55
C TRP A 219 1.06 21.22 11.27
N ASP A 220 1.98 21.19 12.23
CA ASP A 220 3.32 21.77 12.05
C ASP A 220 4.17 20.95 11.05
N ASN A 221 4.08 19.62 11.09
CA ASN A 221 4.67 18.72 10.10
C ASN A 221 4.17 19.00 8.66
N SER A 222 2.95 19.51 8.55
CA SER A 222 2.35 19.89 7.27
C SER A 222 2.58 21.34 6.88
N ASN A 223 2.97 22.25 7.79
CA ASN A 223 2.95 23.69 7.52
C ASN A 223 4.20 24.48 7.89
N GLN A 224 5.12 23.90 8.64
CA GLN A 224 6.33 24.58 9.11
C GLN A 224 7.63 23.97 8.55
N ARG A 225 7.53 23.14 7.49
CA ARG A 225 8.68 22.42 6.93
C ARG A 225 9.87 23.35 6.68
N HIS A 226 11.06 22.96 7.15
CA HIS A 226 12.26 23.80 7.08
C HIS A 226 12.56 24.25 5.65
N ILE A 227 12.71 25.57 5.46
CA ILE A 227 13.03 26.20 4.17
C ILE A 227 14.50 26.64 4.14
N LYS A 228 15.20 26.23 3.10
CA LYS A 228 16.54 26.69 2.73
C LYS A 228 16.43 28.02 2.00
N THR A 229 16.50 29.13 2.74
CA THR A 229 16.39 30.49 2.19
C THR A 229 17.65 30.96 1.47
N ASP A 230 18.79 30.29 1.69
CA ASP A 230 20.06 30.53 1.00
C ASP A 230 20.13 29.89 -0.40
N TRP A 231 19.14 29.07 -0.76
CA TRP A 231 18.98 28.56 -2.12
C TRP A 231 18.23 29.55 -3.00
N ASN A 232 18.56 29.59 -4.29
CA ASN A 232 17.87 30.41 -5.28
C ASN A 232 17.23 29.51 -6.39
N PRO A 233 15.89 29.43 -6.49
CA PRO A 233 14.93 29.93 -5.51
C PRO A 233 14.96 29.15 -4.17
N PRO A 234 14.44 29.76 -3.09
CA PRO A 234 14.21 29.06 -1.82
C PRO A 234 13.38 27.79 -2.01
N ARG A 235 13.66 26.76 -1.20
CA ARG A 235 12.94 25.48 -1.25
C ARG A 235 12.97 24.78 0.11
N THR A 236 12.04 23.85 0.32
CA THR A 236 12.12 22.90 1.44
C THR A 236 13.46 22.17 1.47
N ALA A 237 14.02 21.99 2.66
CA ALA A 237 15.28 21.28 2.88
C ALA A 237 15.23 19.80 2.47
N ASN A 238 14.03 19.21 2.51
CA ASN A 238 13.79 17.84 2.05
C ASN A 238 13.72 17.70 0.52
N LEU A 239 13.61 18.81 -0.22
CA LEU A 239 13.47 18.88 -1.68
C LEU A 239 12.20 18.22 -2.26
N VAL A 240 11.26 17.81 -1.41
CA VAL A 240 10.00 17.13 -1.77
C VAL A 240 8.79 17.97 -1.35
N GLY A 241 7.96 18.32 -2.33
CA GLY A 241 6.76 19.12 -2.09
C GLY A 241 7.04 20.56 -1.64
N PRO A 242 5.97 21.30 -1.30
CA PRO A 242 6.02 22.66 -0.77
C PRO A 242 6.28 22.66 0.74
N GLY A 243 6.52 23.87 1.28
CA GLY A 243 6.75 24.09 2.72
C GLY A 243 5.50 24.02 3.60
N ARG A 244 4.32 24.22 3.00
CA ARG A 244 3.03 24.22 3.69
C ARG A 244 1.86 23.88 2.78
N LEU A 245 0.71 23.57 3.36
CA LEU A 245 -0.50 23.20 2.62
C LEU A 245 -0.95 24.32 1.67
N GLY A 246 -1.34 23.94 0.44
CA GLY A 246 -1.98 24.86 -0.49
C GLY A 246 -1.04 25.73 -1.32
N ASN A 247 0.27 25.50 -1.22
CA ASN A 247 1.25 26.17 -2.04
C ASN A 247 1.66 25.28 -3.24
N PRO A 248 1.42 25.71 -4.49
CA PRO A 248 1.77 24.92 -5.67
C PRO A 248 3.27 24.97 -6.02
N GLY A 249 4.09 25.76 -5.30
CA GLY A 249 5.51 25.97 -5.60
C GLY A 249 6.45 25.63 -4.44
N PRO A 250 7.77 25.59 -4.71
CA PRO A 250 8.80 25.34 -3.68
C PRO A 250 9.02 26.51 -2.71
N GLU A 251 8.50 27.69 -3.04
CA GLU A 251 8.70 28.93 -2.29
C GLU A 251 8.07 28.87 -0.88
N PRO A 252 8.61 29.58 0.13
CA PRO A 252 7.86 29.87 1.34
C PRO A 252 6.65 30.77 1.03
N GLY A 253 5.42 30.37 1.36
CA GLY A 253 4.25 31.24 1.15
C GLY A 253 2.98 30.53 0.66
N GLY A 254 1.96 31.30 0.26
CA GLY A 254 0.64 30.82 -0.21
C GLY A 254 -0.51 31.16 0.74
N PRO A 255 -1.76 31.39 0.30
CA PRO A 255 -2.86 31.83 1.17
C PRO A 255 -3.34 30.77 2.19
N GLY A 256 -2.72 29.57 2.19
CA GLY A 256 -3.29 28.38 2.82
C GLY A 256 -4.45 27.84 1.98
N ILE A 257 -4.89 26.62 2.26
CA ILE A 257 -6.09 26.04 1.66
C ILE A 257 -7.02 25.50 2.75
N PRO A 258 -8.35 25.56 2.56
CA PRO A 258 -9.25 24.79 3.40
C PRO A 258 -9.07 23.28 3.14
N PRO A 259 -9.53 22.40 4.06
CA PRO A 259 -9.57 20.96 3.80
C PRO A 259 -10.45 20.65 2.58
N THR A 260 -10.04 19.64 1.81
CA THR A 260 -10.85 19.08 0.73
C THR A 260 -12.06 18.30 1.25
N SER A 261 -11.95 17.74 2.46
CA SER A 261 -13.06 17.12 3.18
C SER A 261 -12.83 17.09 4.68
N VAL A 262 -13.92 16.98 5.43
CA VAL A 262 -13.98 16.75 6.87
C VAL A 262 -14.52 15.35 7.11
N GLU A 263 -13.96 14.61 8.05
CA GLU A 263 -14.40 13.25 8.37
C GLU A 263 -14.62 13.05 9.87
N ASN A 264 -15.29 11.92 10.19
CA ASN A 264 -15.48 11.41 11.54
C ASN A 264 -16.36 12.27 12.46
N ALA A 265 -17.47 12.76 11.94
CA ALA A 265 -18.52 13.39 12.73
C ALA A 265 -19.86 12.69 12.50
N PHE A 266 -20.68 12.55 13.55
CA PHE A 266 -22.02 11.97 13.45
C PHE A 266 -22.93 12.84 12.55
N GLU A 267 -22.72 14.15 12.58
CA GLU A 267 -23.46 15.14 11.81
C GLU A 267 -23.18 15.06 10.31
N LEU A 268 -22.11 14.36 9.92
CA LEU A 268 -21.79 14.04 8.52
C LEU A 268 -22.33 12.67 8.10
N LEU A 269 -23.01 11.92 8.98
CA LEU A 269 -23.65 10.65 8.65
C LEU A 269 -24.97 10.92 7.91
N ASP A 270 -24.89 11.04 6.59
CA ASP A 270 -26.02 11.49 5.76
C ASP A 270 -26.29 10.61 4.53
N SER A 271 -25.37 9.74 4.15
CA SER A 271 -25.42 8.97 2.91
C SER A 271 -25.41 7.47 3.15
N ALA A 272 -26.09 6.73 2.27
CA ALA A 272 -26.13 5.27 2.33
C ALA A 272 -24.72 4.66 2.18
N GLY A 273 -24.36 3.76 3.08
CA GLY A 273 -23.04 3.17 3.19
C GLY A 273 -22.09 3.93 4.12
N GLU A 274 -22.50 5.03 4.72
CA GLU A 274 -21.70 5.75 5.71
C GLU A 274 -21.86 5.19 7.13
N TRP A 275 -20.81 5.29 7.93
CA TRP A 275 -20.79 4.91 9.34
C TRP A 275 -20.04 5.90 10.23
N TYR A 276 -20.37 5.89 11.52
CA TYR A 276 -19.71 6.68 12.56
C TYR A 276 -19.56 5.85 13.84
N LEU A 277 -18.39 5.87 14.47
CA LEU A 277 -18.17 5.26 15.78
C LEU A 277 -18.14 6.33 16.86
N ASP A 278 -19.15 6.30 17.73
CA ASP A 278 -19.18 7.09 18.96
C ASP A 278 -18.40 6.35 20.04
N ARG A 279 -17.10 6.65 20.15
CA ARG A 279 -16.18 5.95 21.06
C ARG A 279 -16.60 6.13 22.53
N PRO A 280 -16.93 7.34 23.03
CA PRO A 280 -17.43 7.50 24.40
C PRO A 280 -18.70 6.70 24.69
N ALA A 281 -19.61 6.58 23.72
CA ALA A 281 -20.84 5.81 23.87
C ALA A 281 -20.70 4.31 23.54
N ALA A 282 -19.50 3.85 23.15
CA ALA A 282 -19.24 2.49 22.66
C ALA A 282 -20.31 2.01 21.66
N THR A 283 -20.70 2.87 20.73
CA THR A 283 -21.79 2.63 19.78
C THR A 283 -21.36 3.00 18.37
N VAL A 284 -21.58 2.10 17.41
CA VAL A 284 -21.43 2.40 15.99
C VAL A 284 -22.79 2.72 15.37
N TYR A 285 -22.82 3.68 14.45
CA TYR A 285 -23.96 4.08 13.65
C TYR A 285 -23.67 3.81 12.18
N TYR A 286 -24.68 3.39 11.41
CA TYR A 286 -24.55 3.06 9.99
C TYR A 286 -25.85 3.39 9.25
N ILE A 287 -25.73 3.91 8.03
CA ILE A 287 -26.85 4.02 7.08
C ILE A 287 -26.72 2.86 6.08
N PRO A 288 -27.63 1.87 6.08
CA PRO A 288 -27.55 0.74 5.17
C PRO A 288 -27.61 1.14 3.70
N ARG A 289 -26.81 0.46 2.87
CA ARG A 289 -26.93 0.56 1.41
C ARG A 289 -28.20 -0.16 0.95
N SER A 290 -28.64 0.17 -0.26
CA SER A 290 -29.71 -0.57 -0.92
C SER A 290 -29.39 -2.07 -0.95
N GLY A 291 -30.34 -2.89 -0.49
CA GLY A 291 -30.21 -4.34 -0.40
C GLY A 291 -29.60 -4.88 0.90
N GLU A 292 -29.07 -4.03 1.79
CA GLU A 292 -28.56 -4.47 3.09
C GLU A 292 -29.67 -4.57 4.13
N THR A 293 -29.83 -5.76 4.72
CA THR A 293 -30.78 -6.01 5.81
C THR A 293 -30.00 -6.14 7.11
N MET A 294 -30.07 -5.13 7.98
CA MET A 294 -29.20 -5.05 9.16
C MET A 294 -29.43 -6.15 10.20
N SER A 295 -30.62 -6.77 10.25
CA SER A 295 -30.89 -7.89 11.14
C SER A 295 -30.16 -9.18 10.75
N SER A 296 -29.68 -9.30 9.51
CA SER A 296 -28.93 -10.46 8.99
C SER A 296 -27.56 -10.10 8.42
N ALA A 297 -27.21 -8.80 8.40
CA ALA A 297 -25.94 -8.33 7.87
C ALA A 297 -24.75 -8.85 8.71
N ARG A 298 -23.69 -9.27 8.03
CA ARG A 298 -22.40 -9.56 8.66
C ARG A 298 -21.61 -8.26 8.72
N VAL A 299 -21.41 -7.73 9.91
CA VAL A 299 -20.65 -6.50 10.10
C VAL A 299 -19.37 -6.79 10.89
N GLU A 300 -18.23 -6.39 10.34
CA GLU A 300 -16.91 -6.55 10.95
C GLU A 300 -16.26 -5.17 11.11
N ALA A 301 -15.80 -4.85 12.32
CA ALA A 301 -14.96 -3.70 12.60
C ALA A 301 -13.50 -4.15 12.69
N ALA A 302 -12.59 -3.51 11.96
CA ALA A 302 -11.17 -3.87 12.03
C ALA A 302 -10.57 -3.40 13.36
N ALA A 303 -9.89 -4.28 14.12
CA ALA A 303 -9.44 -3.93 15.48
C ALA A 303 -7.92 -4.09 15.68
N LEU A 304 -7.32 -5.21 15.28
CA LEU A 304 -5.86 -5.36 15.37
C LEU A 304 -5.15 -4.55 14.29
N GLU A 305 -4.01 -3.93 14.62
CA GLU A 305 -3.16 -3.28 13.60
C GLU A 305 -2.23 -4.26 12.88
N LYS A 306 -1.94 -5.42 13.46
CA LYS A 306 -1.03 -6.42 12.90
C LYS A 306 -1.66 -7.80 12.99
N LEU A 307 -1.61 -8.55 11.90
CA LEU A 307 -2.08 -9.93 11.82
C LEU A 307 -0.93 -10.91 11.98
N VAL A 308 0.13 -10.70 11.20
CA VAL A 308 1.35 -11.52 11.25
C VAL A 308 2.57 -10.60 11.21
N THR A 309 3.53 -10.85 12.10
CA THR A 309 4.80 -10.13 12.10
C THR A 309 5.97 -11.10 12.16
N GLY A 310 7.03 -10.87 11.40
CA GLY A 310 8.26 -11.69 11.45
C GLY A 310 9.51 -10.84 11.66
N THR A 311 10.43 -11.29 12.52
CA THR A 311 11.76 -10.67 12.65
C THR A 311 12.85 -11.73 12.64
N GLY A 312 13.77 -11.66 11.67
CA GLY A 312 14.88 -12.61 11.58
C GLY A 312 14.44 -14.05 11.26
N VAL A 313 13.23 -14.24 10.73
CA VAL A 313 12.66 -15.56 10.40
C VAL A 313 13.12 -16.03 9.02
N ALA A 314 13.33 -17.34 8.88
CA ALA A 314 13.78 -17.95 7.64
C ALA A 314 12.96 -19.20 7.23
N ASN A 315 12.84 -19.45 5.91
CA ASN A 315 12.24 -20.66 5.34
C ASN A 315 10.81 -20.91 5.87
N VAL A 316 9.95 -19.89 5.73
CA VAL A 316 8.53 -19.95 6.12
C VAL A 316 7.66 -19.68 4.91
N VAL A 317 6.60 -20.47 4.75
CA VAL A 317 5.69 -20.37 3.61
C VAL A 317 4.28 -20.16 4.13
N PHE A 318 3.57 -19.18 3.58
CA PHE A 318 2.14 -18.97 3.75
C PHE A 318 1.45 -19.26 2.43
N ASN A 319 0.56 -20.24 2.41
CA ASN A 319 -0.09 -20.72 1.20
C ASN A 319 -1.62 -20.83 1.32
N GLY A 320 -2.35 -20.15 0.44
CA GLY A 320 -3.81 -20.30 0.38
C GLY A 320 -4.58 -19.65 1.53
N LEU A 321 -3.98 -18.69 2.25
CA LEU A 321 -4.60 -18.02 3.39
C LEU A 321 -5.19 -16.66 2.99
N GLN A 322 -6.20 -16.20 3.73
CA GLN A 322 -6.69 -14.83 3.64
C GLN A 322 -6.31 -14.04 4.90
N PHE A 323 -5.80 -12.82 4.74
CA PHE A 323 -5.47 -11.88 5.82
C PHE A 323 -6.44 -10.70 5.75
N SER A 324 -7.23 -10.48 6.81
CA SER A 324 -8.31 -9.49 6.79
C SER A 324 -8.58 -8.77 8.10
N TYR A 325 -9.29 -7.65 7.96
CA TYR A 325 -9.91 -6.88 9.04
C TYR A 325 -8.91 -6.36 10.08
N ALA A 326 -7.81 -5.78 9.60
CA ALA A 326 -6.83 -5.10 10.43
C ALA A 326 -6.87 -3.59 10.19
N THR A 327 -6.66 -2.79 11.23
CA THR A 327 -6.77 -1.31 11.18
C THR A 327 -5.39 -0.64 11.20
N TRP A 328 -5.37 0.69 11.20
CA TRP A 328 -4.22 1.52 11.55
C TRP A 328 -4.72 2.82 12.16
N LEU A 329 -4.37 3.09 13.41
CA LEU A 329 -4.98 4.16 14.21
C LEU A 329 -4.17 5.44 14.27
N ARG A 330 -2.89 5.44 13.85
CA ARG A 330 -2.04 6.66 13.89
C ARG A 330 -2.70 7.87 13.22
N PRO A 331 -3.35 7.74 12.04
CA PRO A 331 -3.97 8.90 11.40
C PRO A 331 -5.15 9.52 12.19
N SER A 332 -5.70 8.80 13.18
CA SER A 332 -6.71 9.31 14.11
C SER A 332 -6.11 10.00 15.35
N THR A 333 -4.78 10.05 15.48
CA THR A 333 -4.07 10.74 16.56
C THR A 333 -3.55 12.09 16.08
N ASP A 334 -3.05 12.93 17.00
CA ASP A 334 -2.47 14.23 16.61
C ASP A 334 -1.15 14.12 15.81
N GLU A 335 -0.52 12.93 15.77
CA GLU A 335 0.55 12.62 14.81
C GLU A 335 0.02 12.70 13.36
N GLY A 336 -1.23 12.30 13.15
CA GLY A 336 -1.92 12.33 11.86
C GLY A 336 -1.19 11.58 10.75
N PHE A 337 -1.32 12.10 9.54
CA PHE A 337 -0.73 11.59 8.31
C PHE A 337 -0.24 12.77 7.46
N SER A 338 0.91 13.34 7.85
CA SER A 338 1.61 14.37 7.08
C SER A 338 2.48 13.72 6.00
N GLU A 339 1.85 13.31 4.90
CA GLU A 339 2.50 12.58 3.82
C GLU A 339 3.62 13.37 3.13
N ILE A 340 4.65 12.63 2.71
CA ILE A 340 5.72 13.05 1.83
C ILE A 340 5.53 12.47 0.44
N GLN A 341 5.46 11.14 0.33
CA GLN A 341 5.28 10.39 -0.91
C GLN A 341 5.09 8.89 -0.58
N ALA A 342 4.19 8.20 -1.29
CA ALA A 342 4.01 6.74 -1.21
C ALA A 342 3.79 6.21 0.22
N GLY A 343 3.00 6.91 1.03
CA GLY A 343 2.73 6.48 2.41
C GLY A 343 3.82 6.80 3.44
N TYR A 344 4.96 7.38 3.04
CA TYR A 344 5.91 7.95 4.01
C TYR A 344 5.37 9.25 4.60
N THR A 345 5.51 9.41 5.91
CA THR A 345 5.02 10.56 6.68
C THR A 345 6.14 11.26 7.43
N ILE A 346 6.01 12.57 7.65
CA ILE A 346 6.81 13.26 8.67
C ILE A 346 6.17 13.01 10.03
N THR A 347 6.96 12.56 11.01
CA THR A 347 6.49 12.29 12.37
C THR A 347 7.34 12.95 13.45
N GLY A 348 6.79 13.03 14.66
CA GLY A 348 7.44 13.61 15.83
C GLY A 348 7.21 15.12 15.97
N THR A 349 7.34 15.63 17.19
CA THR A 349 7.00 17.01 17.57
C THR A 349 7.81 18.09 16.88
N ASN A 350 9.01 17.75 16.42
CA ASN A 350 9.91 18.65 15.69
C ASN A 350 10.26 18.11 14.29
N GLY A 351 9.46 17.16 13.77
CA GLY A 351 9.74 16.46 12.52
C GLY A 351 9.95 17.43 11.35
N PHE A 352 9.07 18.42 11.21
CA PHE A 352 9.15 19.46 10.18
C PHE A 352 10.51 20.18 10.09
N ALA A 353 11.20 20.34 11.22
CA ALA A 353 12.43 21.13 11.34
C ALA A 353 13.68 20.31 11.05
N VAL A 354 13.65 19.01 11.34
CA VAL A 354 14.80 18.09 11.18
C VAL A 354 14.64 17.13 10.01
N GLN A 355 13.56 17.26 9.23
CA GLN A 355 13.27 16.38 8.10
C GLN A 355 14.03 16.72 6.82
N GLY A 356 14.15 15.73 5.96
CA GLY A 356 14.91 15.80 4.72
C GLY A 356 16.30 15.20 4.86
N LEU A 357 17.15 15.42 3.85
CA LEU A 357 18.53 14.95 3.91
C LEU A 357 19.24 15.64 5.06
N CYS A 358 19.87 14.86 5.94
CA CYS A 358 20.40 15.33 7.23
C CYS A 358 21.33 16.55 7.13
N GLN A 359 22.05 16.69 6.02
CA GLN A 359 22.94 17.82 5.77
C GLN A 359 22.23 19.14 5.41
N PHE A 360 20.94 19.10 5.07
CA PHE A 360 20.19 20.28 4.61
C PHE A 360 19.31 20.91 5.69
N ALA A 361 19.12 20.24 6.84
CA ALA A 361 18.36 20.78 7.96
C ALA A 361 19.24 20.83 9.23
N PRO A 362 19.25 21.95 9.97
CA PRO A 362 19.94 22.01 11.27
C PRO A 362 19.47 20.89 12.20
N GLY A 363 20.38 20.02 12.63
CA GLY A 363 20.06 18.87 13.49
C GLY A 363 19.34 17.71 12.78
N GLY A 364 19.34 17.66 11.45
CA GLY A 364 18.76 16.58 10.67
C GLY A 364 19.44 15.21 10.92
N THR A 365 18.66 14.13 10.88
CA THR A 365 19.16 12.75 11.07
C THR A 365 19.28 12.02 9.73
N CYS A 366 20.42 11.37 9.47
CA CYS A 366 20.68 10.73 8.18
C CYS A 366 19.93 9.40 8.04
N PRO A 367 19.59 8.95 6.82
CA PRO A 367 19.72 9.66 5.54
C PRO A 367 18.58 10.65 5.29
N TYR A 368 17.37 10.36 5.77
CA TYR A 368 16.19 11.24 5.70
C TYR A 368 15.62 11.38 7.11
N GLY A 369 15.66 12.60 7.65
CA GLY A 369 15.22 12.84 9.01
C GLY A 369 13.71 12.75 9.17
N SER A 370 13.26 12.17 10.29
CA SER A 370 11.86 12.12 10.72
C SER A 370 10.85 11.59 9.70
N TRP A 371 11.28 10.78 8.72
CA TRP A 371 10.38 10.09 7.80
C TRP A 371 10.06 8.71 8.33
N THR A 372 8.77 8.44 8.53
CA THR A 372 8.27 7.15 8.97
C THR A 372 7.45 6.52 7.87
N LYS A 373 7.83 5.32 7.45
CA LYS A 373 7.04 4.49 6.54
C LYS A 373 5.70 4.15 7.19
N GLU A 374 4.62 4.14 6.42
CA GLU A 374 3.37 3.56 6.91
C GLU A 374 3.56 2.08 7.28
N PRO A 375 2.86 1.56 8.30
CA PRO A 375 2.98 0.16 8.67
C PRO A 375 2.16 -0.73 7.73
N ALA A 376 2.59 -1.98 7.53
CA ALA A 376 1.74 -3.02 6.92
C ALA A 376 1.03 -3.90 7.95
N ASN A 377 -0.18 -4.37 7.65
CA ASN A 377 -0.91 -5.28 8.54
C ASN A 377 -0.27 -6.69 8.61
N VAL A 378 0.49 -7.09 7.59
CA VAL A 378 1.40 -8.24 7.60
C VAL A 378 2.82 -7.75 7.33
N SER A 379 3.79 -8.02 8.19
CA SER A 379 5.13 -7.38 8.07
C SER A 379 6.29 -8.25 8.52
N PHE A 380 7.40 -8.19 7.80
CA PHE A 380 8.62 -8.95 8.07
C PHE A 380 9.84 -8.04 7.97
N VAL A 381 10.82 -8.24 8.83
CA VAL A 381 12.11 -7.50 8.80
C VAL A 381 13.25 -8.50 8.99
N ASN A 382 14.36 -8.30 8.27
CA ASN A 382 15.50 -9.20 8.27
C ASN A 382 15.11 -10.66 7.94
N SER A 383 14.09 -10.87 7.10
CA SER A 383 13.63 -12.23 6.77
C SER A 383 14.42 -12.86 5.63
N ARG A 384 14.42 -14.20 5.59
CA ARG A 384 15.09 -14.98 4.53
C ARG A 384 14.16 -16.04 3.97
N ASN A 385 13.99 -16.10 2.65
CA ASN A 385 13.21 -17.17 2.02
C ASN A 385 11.78 -17.30 2.59
N VAL A 386 11.15 -16.19 2.96
CA VAL A 386 9.73 -16.18 3.34
C VAL A 386 8.89 -16.07 2.08
N GLN A 387 7.87 -16.91 1.97
CA GLN A 387 7.07 -17.02 0.76
C GLN A 387 5.59 -16.82 1.07
N PHE A 388 4.93 -16.00 0.26
CA PHE A 388 3.48 -15.85 0.22
C PHE A 388 2.99 -16.33 -1.14
N THR A 389 2.31 -17.48 -1.16
CA THR A 389 1.74 -18.07 -2.37
C THR A 389 0.22 -18.23 -2.30
N ASN A 390 -0.51 -17.86 -3.36
CA ASN A 390 -1.96 -18.10 -3.44
C ASN A 390 -2.80 -17.48 -2.29
N ASN A 391 -2.32 -16.39 -1.68
CA ASN A 391 -3.01 -15.74 -0.55
C ASN A 391 -3.90 -14.58 -1.00
N GLY A 392 -4.81 -14.16 -0.13
CA GLY A 392 -5.59 -12.93 -0.27
C GLY A 392 -5.27 -11.93 0.86
N PHE A 393 -4.88 -10.71 0.50
CA PHE A 393 -4.73 -9.58 1.41
C PHE A 393 -5.89 -8.61 1.15
N VAL A 394 -6.88 -8.60 2.04
CA VAL A 394 -8.16 -7.94 1.78
C VAL A 394 -8.77 -7.34 3.02
N HIS A 395 -9.41 -6.17 2.90
CA HIS A 395 -10.03 -5.45 4.02
C HIS A 395 -9.00 -5.02 5.06
N LEU A 396 -7.97 -4.29 4.61
CA LEU A 396 -6.83 -3.88 5.41
C LEU A 396 -6.78 -2.35 5.54
N GLY A 397 -6.47 -1.88 6.75
CA GLY A 397 -6.53 -0.48 7.17
C GLY A 397 -5.19 0.26 7.09
N ALA A 398 -4.12 -0.46 6.76
CA ALA A 398 -2.76 0.04 6.56
C ALA A 398 -2.25 -0.43 5.18
N SER A 399 -0.93 -0.61 5.01
CA SER A 399 -0.38 -1.38 3.88
C SER A 399 -0.70 -2.88 4.01
N GLY A 400 -0.72 -3.60 2.88
CA GLY A 400 -1.02 -5.03 2.86
C GLY A 400 0.09 -5.88 3.48
N LEU A 401 1.20 -5.99 2.75
CA LEU A 401 2.38 -6.79 3.09
C LEU A 401 3.64 -5.95 3.05
N ASP A 402 4.51 -6.07 4.07
CA ASP A 402 5.83 -5.45 4.09
C ASP A 402 6.95 -6.48 4.29
N PHE A 403 7.96 -6.44 3.42
CA PHE A 403 9.28 -7.00 3.67
C PHE A 403 10.28 -5.85 3.87
N GLY A 404 10.46 -5.41 5.11
CA GLY A 404 11.32 -4.28 5.47
C GLY A 404 12.82 -4.56 5.29
N ASN A 405 13.64 -3.65 5.81
CA ASN A 405 15.10 -3.69 5.67
C ASN A 405 15.72 -5.06 5.97
N GLY A 406 16.77 -5.36 5.21
CA GLY A 406 17.55 -6.58 5.37
C GLY A 406 16.79 -7.83 4.98
N SER A 407 15.61 -7.77 4.35
CA SER A 407 14.87 -8.96 3.90
C SER A 407 15.37 -9.44 2.54
N ALA A 408 15.66 -10.74 2.40
CA ALA A 408 16.25 -11.28 1.18
C ALA A 408 15.76 -12.66 0.77
N GLY A 409 15.73 -12.93 -0.53
CA GLY A 409 15.28 -14.24 -1.06
C GLY A 409 13.79 -14.50 -0.89
N ASN A 410 12.97 -13.48 -0.59
CA ASN A 410 11.55 -13.66 -0.34
C ASN A 410 10.75 -13.72 -1.65
N LEU A 411 9.62 -14.41 -1.61
CA LEU A 411 8.73 -14.63 -2.77
C LEU A 411 7.31 -14.19 -2.44
N VAL A 412 6.74 -13.30 -3.25
CA VAL A 412 5.31 -12.96 -3.24
C VAL A 412 4.74 -13.37 -4.58
N LYS A 413 4.12 -14.55 -4.65
CA LYS A 413 3.66 -15.14 -5.91
C LYS A 413 2.19 -15.56 -5.93
N GLY A 414 1.45 -15.19 -6.97
CA GLY A 414 0.10 -15.74 -7.15
C GLY A 414 -0.94 -15.21 -6.14
N ASN A 415 -0.76 -14.02 -5.56
CA ASN A 415 -1.64 -13.50 -4.52
C ASN A 415 -2.59 -12.43 -5.06
N VAL A 416 -3.64 -12.13 -4.28
CA VAL A 416 -4.55 -11.00 -4.52
C VAL A 416 -4.39 -9.95 -3.42
N PHE A 417 -4.24 -8.69 -3.80
CA PHE A 417 -4.21 -7.53 -2.91
C PHE A 417 -5.33 -6.58 -3.30
N THR A 418 -6.33 -6.41 -2.43
CA THR A 418 -7.46 -5.54 -2.74
C THR A 418 -8.17 -4.98 -1.51
N ASP A 419 -8.84 -3.86 -1.64
CA ASP A 419 -9.50 -3.16 -0.53
C ASP A 419 -8.53 -2.88 0.64
N ILE A 420 -7.42 -2.22 0.30
CA ILE A 420 -6.32 -1.87 1.20
C ILE A 420 -6.24 -0.34 1.31
N SER A 421 -6.20 0.18 2.54
CA SER A 421 -6.21 1.62 2.79
C SER A 421 -4.95 2.35 2.31
N GLY A 422 -3.77 1.73 2.46
CA GLY A 422 -2.46 2.25 2.02
C GLY A 422 -1.86 1.42 0.88
N ASN A 423 -0.53 1.26 0.88
CA ASN A 423 0.21 0.51 -0.13
C ASN A 423 -0.22 -0.96 -0.24
N GLY A 424 -0.20 -1.53 -1.44
CA GLY A 424 -0.46 -2.97 -1.63
C GLY A 424 0.66 -3.82 -1.03
N ILE A 425 1.86 -3.68 -1.59
CA ILE A 425 3.08 -4.38 -1.18
C ILE A 425 4.20 -3.36 -0.92
N GLU A 426 4.94 -3.54 0.15
CA GLU A 426 6.15 -2.79 0.48
C GLU A 426 7.37 -3.71 0.54
N LEU A 427 8.50 -3.23 0.04
CA LEU A 427 9.78 -3.94 0.05
C LEU A 427 10.94 -2.97 0.35
N GLY A 428 11.74 -3.32 1.35
CA GLY A 428 12.79 -2.48 1.88
C GLY A 428 12.26 -1.22 2.57
N ALA A 429 13.16 -0.27 2.75
CA ALA A 429 12.86 1.07 3.24
C ALA A 429 13.91 2.05 2.71
N VAL A 430 13.80 3.32 3.12
CA VAL A 430 14.62 4.43 2.60
C VAL A 430 15.59 4.99 3.64
N ASP A 431 15.63 4.43 4.84
CA ASP A 431 16.43 4.87 5.98
C ASP A 431 17.83 4.24 6.04
N LYS A 432 18.13 3.21 5.23
CA LYS A 432 19.44 2.52 5.23
C LYS A 432 20.10 2.41 3.85
N PRO A 433 20.33 3.51 3.11
CA PRO A 433 20.91 3.48 1.75
C PRO A 433 22.30 2.85 1.69
N LEU A 434 23.06 2.87 2.77
CA LEU A 434 24.43 2.37 2.83
C LEU A 434 24.55 1.00 3.53
N ALA A 435 23.46 0.25 3.64
CA ALA A 435 23.48 -1.08 4.23
C ALA A 435 24.49 -2.02 3.53
N THR A 436 25.08 -2.93 4.31
CA THR A 436 26.08 -3.90 3.84
C THR A 436 25.73 -5.31 4.27
N GLY A 437 26.21 -6.32 3.53
CA GLY A 437 26.04 -7.72 3.91
C GLY A 437 24.57 -8.11 4.10
N ALA A 438 24.26 -8.76 5.23
CA ALA A 438 22.91 -9.26 5.52
C ALA A 438 21.86 -8.15 5.75
N ASP A 439 22.28 -6.91 6.01
CA ASP A 439 21.38 -5.78 6.18
C ASP A 439 20.83 -5.24 4.85
N ARG A 440 21.36 -5.71 3.70
CA ARG A 440 20.84 -5.36 2.38
C ARG A 440 19.57 -6.13 2.07
N THR A 441 18.53 -5.40 1.72
CA THR A 441 17.34 -5.96 1.05
C THR A 441 17.75 -6.44 -0.34
N SER A 442 17.59 -7.73 -0.63
CA SER A 442 18.13 -8.29 -1.88
C SER A 442 17.44 -9.55 -2.40
N ASN A 443 17.50 -9.79 -3.71
CA ASN A 443 17.05 -11.06 -4.32
C ASN A 443 15.59 -11.42 -4.01
N ASN A 444 14.70 -10.42 -3.94
CA ASN A 444 13.28 -10.65 -3.67
C ASN A 444 12.49 -10.68 -4.99
N THR A 445 11.43 -11.49 -5.03
CA THR A 445 10.59 -11.65 -6.22
C THR A 445 9.13 -11.37 -5.90
N ILE A 446 8.51 -10.49 -6.69
CA ILE A 446 7.07 -10.21 -6.66
C ILE A 446 6.51 -10.60 -8.04
N ALA A 447 5.80 -11.72 -8.12
CA ALA A 447 5.37 -12.29 -9.39
C ALA A 447 3.91 -12.75 -9.44
N ASP A 448 3.25 -12.63 -10.59
CA ASP A 448 1.92 -13.21 -10.80
C ASP A 448 0.87 -12.80 -9.76
N ASN A 449 0.94 -11.59 -9.23
CA ASN A 449 -0.05 -11.07 -8.29
C ASN A 449 -1.08 -10.20 -9.02
N HIS A 450 -2.32 -10.20 -8.54
CA HIS A 450 -3.33 -9.21 -8.92
C HIS A 450 -3.49 -8.17 -7.81
N ILE A 451 -3.15 -6.92 -8.11
CA ILE A 451 -3.16 -5.82 -7.15
C ILE A 451 -4.13 -4.76 -7.66
N PHE A 452 -5.23 -4.53 -6.95
CA PHE A 452 -6.24 -3.57 -7.37
C PHE A 452 -7.04 -2.98 -6.23
N SER A 453 -7.50 -1.73 -6.36
CA SER A 453 -8.18 -1.02 -5.26
C SER A 453 -7.34 -1.01 -3.97
N ALA A 454 -6.04 -0.73 -4.11
CA ALA A 454 -5.16 -0.32 -3.00
C ALA A 454 -5.14 1.21 -2.88
N ALA A 455 -4.61 1.72 -1.77
CA ALA A 455 -4.59 3.14 -1.43
C ALA A 455 -5.99 3.79 -1.36
N VAL A 456 -7.01 3.07 -0.88
CA VAL A 456 -8.40 3.57 -0.88
C VAL A 456 -8.68 4.68 0.14
N GLU A 457 -7.79 4.87 1.12
CA GLU A 457 -7.90 5.91 2.16
C GLU A 457 -6.68 6.83 2.26
N TYR A 458 -5.48 6.34 1.95
CA TYR A 458 -4.25 7.12 1.90
C TYR A 458 -3.80 7.22 0.44
N LYS A 459 -4.41 8.15 -0.30
CA LYS A 459 -4.42 8.09 -1.77
C LYS A 459 -3.06 8.27 -2.45
N GLY A 460 -2.06 8.80 -1.72
CA GLY A 460 -0.66 8.89 -2.16
C GLY A 460 0.10 7.56 -2.10
N GLY A 461 -0.49 6.52 -1.51
CA GLY A 461 -0.01 5.15 -1.58
C GLY A 461 -0.03 4.56 -3.01
N VAL A 462 0.67 3.45 -3.19
CA VAL A 462 0.95 2.80 -4.47
C VAL A 462 0.65 1.30 -4.45
N GLY A 463 0.58 0.67 -5.63
CA GLY A 463 0.41 -0.78 -5.72
C GLY A 463 1.59 -1.55 -5.11
N ILE A 464 2.80 -1.24 -5.58
CA ILE A 464 4.06 -1.81 -5.07
C ILE A 464 5.05 -0.68 -4.78
N LEU A 465 5.53 -0.61 -3.55
CA LEU A 465 6.57 0.31 -3.10
C LEU A 465 7.88 -0.45 -2.81
N VAL A 466 8.95 -0.08 -3.49
CA VAL A 466 10.30 -0.60 -3.23
C VAL A 466 11.23 0.55 -2.84
N GLY A 467 11.78 0.51 -1.63
CA GLY A 467 12.81 1.44 -1.17
C GLY A 467 14.19 1.11 -1.78
N TYR A 468 15.23 1.09 -0.94
CA TYR A 468 16.55 0.61 -1.37
C TYR A 468 16.59 -0.92 -1.42
N SER A 469 16.92 -1.48 -2.58
CA SER A 469 16.97 -2.92 -2.82
C SER A 469 17.88 -3.27 -4.00
N GLU A 470 18.51 -4.45 -3.98
CA GLU A 470 19.28 -4.97 -5.11
C GLU A 470 18.76 -6.33 -5.61
N ARG A 471 18.88 -6.60 -6.92
CA ARG A 471 18.46 -7.86 -7.55
C ARG A 471 17.00 -8.22 -7.28
N THR A 472 16.12 -7.22 -7.17
CA THR A 472 14.68 -7.44 -7.02
C THR A 472 14.03 -7.63 -8.38
N THR A 473 13.12 -8.59 -8.48
CA THR A 473 12.35 -8.86 -9.71
C THR A 473 10.86 -8.65 -9.44
N ILE A 474 10.24 -7.76 -10.21
CA ILE A 474 8.79 -7.52 -10.22
C ILE A 474 8.27 -7.91 -11.59
N THR A 475 7.61 -9.06 -11.70
CA THR A 475 7.27 -9.61 -13.02
C THR A 475 5.90 -10.25 -13.13
N HIS A 476 5.26 -10.19 -14.31
CA HIS A 476 3.99 -10.88 -14.56
C HIS A 476 2.85 -10.50 -13.60
N ASN A 477 2.89 -9.33 -12.96
CA ASN A 477 1.79 -8.86 -12.13
C ASN A 477 0.74 -8.16 -12.99
N GLN A 478 -0.52 -8.28 -12.62
CA GLN A 478 -1.57 -7.37 -13.09
C GLN A 478 -1.86 -6.35 -12.00
N ILE A 479 -1.74 -5.07 -12.33
CA ILE A 479 -1.93 -3.97 -11.37
C ILE A 479 -2.91 -2.97 -11.96
N ASP A 480 -4.06 -2.79 -11.32
CA ASP A 480 -5.10 -1.94 -11.87
C ASP A 480 -5.95 -1.21 -10.84
N THR A 481 -6.71 -0.20 -11.27
CA THR A 481 -7.69 0.50 -10.41
C THR A 481 -7.01 1.11 -9.17
N LEU A 482 -6.07 2.03 -9.42
CA LEU A 482 -5.29 2.70 -8.37
C LEU A 482 -5.50 4.22 -8.39
N THR A 483 -5.43 4.83 -7.20
CA THR A 483 -5.57 6.28 -7.00
C THR A 483 -4.37 7.06 -7.54
N TYR A 484 -3.19 6.46 -7.51
CA TYR A 484 -1.90 7.07 -7.87
C TYR A 484 -1.03 6.09 -8.69
N THR A 485 0.23 5.91 -8.32
CA THR A 485 1.26 5.14 -9.03
C THR A 485 1.09 3.62 -8.82
N ALA A 486 1.38 2.83 -9.85
CA ALA A 486 1.29 1.36 -9.74
C ALA A 486 2.54 0.73 -9.12
N ILE A 487 3.73 1.05 -9.63
CA ILE A 487 5.02 0.59 -9.06
C ILE A 487 5.90 1.82 -8.81
N SER A 488 6.34 2.00 -7.57
CA SER A 488 7.33 3.03 -7.18
C SER A 488 8.58 2.34 -6.67
N ILE A 489 9.75 2.61 -7.27
CA ILE A 489 11.03 2.02 -6.88
C ILE A 489 12.14 3.05 -6.72
N GLY A 490 13.00 2.86 -5.72
CA GLY A 490 14.14 3.74 -5.48
C GLY A 490 13.77 5.01 -4.73
N TRP A 491 14.80 5.75 -4.32
CA TRP A 491 14.68 6.94 -3.48
C TRP A 491 15.97 7.76 -3.44
N GLY A 492 15.88 9.02 -3.03
CA GLY A 492 17.03 9.88 -2.73
C GLY A 492 17.63 10.68 -3.87
N GLY A 493 16.93 10.81 -4.99
CA GLY A 493 17.45 11.54 -6.13
C GLY A 493 17.20 13.05 -6.11
N TRP A 494 16.35 13.56 -5.22
CA TRP A 494 15.99 15.00 -5.20
C TRP A 494 17.12 16.03 -5.04
N PRO A 495 18.31 15.75 -4.43
CA PRO A 495 19.48 16.64 -4.49
C PRO A 495 19.78 17.19 -5.88
N ASP A 496 19.48 16.41 -6.91
CA ASP A 496 19.60 16.76 -8.32
C ASP A 496 18.90 18.10 -8.68
N LYS A 497 17.79 18.44 -8.01
CA LYS A 497 17.11 19.75 -8.16
C LYS A 497 18.00 20.96 -7.84
N LYS A 498 19.10 20.74 -7.12
CA LYS A 498 20.10 21.75 -6.75
C LYS A 498 21.47 21.47 -7.35
N GLY A 499 21.55 20.61 -8.37
CA GLY A 499 22.79 20.23 -9.02
C GLY A 499 23.74 19.47 -8.09
N LEU A 500 23.18 18.73 -7.13
CA LEU A 500 23.93 17.92 -6.18
C LEU A 500 23.74 16.43 -6.52
N PRO A 501 24.72 15.57 -6.21
CA PRO A 501 24.60 14.13 -6.44
C PRO A 501 23.40 13.53 -5.69
N ALA A 502 22.71 12.59 -6.35
CA ALA A 502 21.74 11.73 -5.68
C ALA A 502 22.38 11.00 -4.48
N GLN A 503 21.57 10.67 -3.46
CA GLN A 503 22.03 9.95 -2.27
C GLN A 503 22.72 8.64 -2.67
N PRO A 504 24.01 8.43 -2.33
CA PRO A 504 24.69 7.17 -2.56
C PRO A 504 23.91 6.04 -1.87
N ASN A 505 23.69 4.95 -2.61
CA ASN A 505 22.94 3.80 -2.13
C ASN A 505 23.41 2.49 -2.77
N PHE A 506 22.93 1.35 -2.26
CA PHE A 506 23.28 0.03 -2.76
C PHE A 506 22.35 -0.53 -3.86
N SER A 507 21.32 0.19 -4.31
CA SER A 507 20.37 -0.34 -5.30
C SER A 507 21.06 -0.67 -6.62
N ASN A 508 20.84 -1.88 -7.13
CA ASN A 508 21.40 -2.37 -8.39
C ASN A 508 20.64 -3.61 -8.90
N HIS A 509 20.70 -3.86 -10.22
CA HIS A 509 20.17 -5.05 -10.90
C HIS A 509 18.69 -5.34 -10.64
N ASN A 510 17.89 -4.33 -10.36
CA ASN A 510 16.44 -4.50 -10.23
C ASN A 510 15.79 -4.64 -11.61
N VAL A 511 14.75 -5.46 -11.70
CA VAL A 511 14.04 -5.78 -12.95
C VAL A 511 12.54 -5.61 -12.73
N ILE A 512 11.91 -4.82 -13.59
CA ILE A 512 10.46 -4.67 -13.69
C ILE A 512 10.07 -5.15 -15.09
N SER A 513 9.49 -6.35 -15.18
CA SER A 513 9.26 -6.99 -16.48
C SER A 513 7.86 -7.56 -16.67
N ASN A 514 7.32 -7.48 -17.89
CA ASN A 514 6.09 -8.17 -18.26
C ASN A 514 4.90 -7.93 -17.31
N ASN A 515 4.80 -6.76 -16.67
CA ASN A 515 3.63 -6.42 -15.87
C ASN A 515 2.55 -5.81 -16.77
N LEU A 516 1.28 -6.08 -16.47
CA LEU A 516 0.13 -5.43 -17.08
C LEU A 516 -0.41 -4.38 -16.11
N ILE A 517 -0.32 -3.10 -16.49
CA ILE A 517 -0.69 -1.97 -15.63
C ILE A 517 -1.74 -1.13 -16.34
N PHE A 518 -2.92 -0.96 -15.73
CA PHE A 518 -3.96 -0.12 -16.31
C PHE A 518 -4.90 0.54 -15.32
N ASN A 519 -5.61 1.58 -15.74
CA ASN A 519 -6.56 2.30 -14.88
C ASN A 519 -5.92 2.81 -13.56
N TYR A 520 -4.78 3.46 -13.70
CA TYR A 520 -3.98 4.04 -12.60
C TYR A 520 -3.98 5.58 -12.72
N MET A 521 -3.47 6.27 -11.69
CA MET A 521 -3.56 7.73 -11.55
C MET A 521 -5.01 8.22 -11.63
N THR A 522 -5.95 7.53 -10.96
CA THR A 522 -7.38 7.87 -11.04
C THR A 522 -7.77 9.09 -10.19
N VAL A 523 -6.94 9.46 -9.22
CA VAL A 523 -7.21 10.58 -8.31
C VAL A 523 -6.06 11.58 -8.26
N LEU A 524 -4.86 11.11 -7.90
CA LEU A 524 -3.68 11.96 -7.75
C LEU A 524 -2.90 12.09 -9.06
N ASN A 525 -1.92 12.99 -9.07
CA ASN A 525 -1.13 13.33 -10.24
C ASN A 525 0.38 13.38 -9.90
N ASP A 526 1.24 13.68 -10.88
CA ASP A 526 2.70 13.71 -10.68
C ASP A 526 3.28 12.35 -10.25
N GLY A 527 3.01 11.34 -11.07
CA GLY A 527 3.37 9.94 -10.87
C GLY A 527 3.33 9.17 -12.18
N GLY A 528 3.28 7.84 -12.12
CA GLY A 528 3.27 7.02 -13.32
C GLY A 528 2.82 5.58 -13.08
N GLY A 529 2.77 4.79 -14.15
CA GLY A 529 2.54 3.36 -14.02
C GLY A 529 3.75 2.70 -13.38
N ILE A 530 4.94 3.06 -13.86
CA ILE A 530 6.20 2.76 -13.20
C ILE A 530 6.91 4.08 -12.89
N TYR A 531 7.12 4.38 -11.62
CA TYR A 531 7.88 5.52 -11.12
C TYR A 531 9.20 5.01 -10.55
N THR A 532 10.30 5.64 -10.93
CA THR A 532 11.65 5.30 -10.44
C THR A 532 12.42 6.55 -10.09
N GLN A 533 13.21 6.50 -9.02
CA GLN A 533 13.89 7.68 -8.50
C GLN A 533 15.23 7.33 -7.85
N GLY A 534 16.19 8.24 -8.01
CA GLY A 534 17.53 8.09 -7.46
C GLY A 534 18.33 7.01 -8.17
N ARG A 535 19.59 6.87 -7.78
CA ARG A 535 20.53 5.99 -8.47
C ARG A 535 20.10 4.52 -8.33
N THR A 536 19.97 3.80 -9.45
CA THR A 536 19.56 2.38 -9.50
C THR A 536 20.67 1.43 -9.94
N GLY A 537 21.91 1.93 -10.07
CA GLY A 537 23.12 1.17 -10.40
C GLY A 537 24.30 2.09 -10.70
N THR A 538 25.44 1.53 -11.13
CA THR A 538 26.65 2.30 -11.47
C THR A 538 26.98 2.32 -12.96
N SER A 539 26.21 1.60 -13.77
CA SER A 539 26.37 1.41 -15.21
C SER A 539 25.09 0.80 -15.77
N PHE A 540 24.85 0.85 -17.09
CA PHE A 540 23.71 0.14 -17.70
C PHE A 540 23.73 -1.38 -17.45
N SER A 541 24.90 -2.00 -17.25
CA SER A 541 24.98 -3.41 -16.90
C SER A 541 24.43 -3.72 -15.50
N THR A 542 24.57 -2.77 -14.57
CA THR A 542 24.19 -2.93 -13.16
C THR A 542 22.93 -2.17 -12.77
N GLY A 543 22.40 -1.34 -13.66
CA GLY A 543 21.22 -0.52 -13.39
C GLY A 543 19.90 -1.27 -13.55
N GLU A 544 18.83 -0.52 -13.29
CA GLU A 544 17.46 -1.01 -13.36
C GLU A 544 16.99 -1.27 -14.80
N ARG A 545 16.20 -2.33 -14.97
CA ARG A 545 15.66 -2.76 -16.26
C ARG A 545 14.14 -2.78 -16.22
N ILE A 546 13.52 -1.98 -17.07
CA ILE A 546 12.06 -1.88 -17.26
C ILE A 546 11.75 -2.43 -18.65
N THR A 547 11.29 -3.69 -18.73
CA THR A 547 11.22 -4.40 -20.02
C THR A 547 9.95 -5.20 -20.25
N GLY A 548 9.36 -5.10 -21.45
CA GLY A 548 8.23 -5.95 -21.84
C GLY A 548 6.91 -5.66 -21.10
N ASN A 549 6.83 -4.55 -20.34
CA ASN A 549 5.62 -4.19 -19.63
C ASN A 549 4.58 -3.61 -20.60
N VAL A 550 3.30 -3.78 -20.26
CA VAL A 550 2.17 -3.16 -20.96
C VAL A 550 1.50 -2.21 -19.99
N LEU A 551 1.51 -0.92 -20.31
CA LEU A 551 0.92 0.15 -19.52
C LEU A 551 -0.11 0.91 -20.34
N HIS A 552 -1.35 0.99 -19.87
CA HIS A 552 -2.37 1.78 -20.56
C HIS A 552 -3.40 2.42 -19.64
N ASP A 553 -4.24 3.30 -20.16
CA ASP A 553 -5.32 3.93 -19.39
C ASP A 553 -4.84 4.72 -18.16
N GLN A 554 -3.77 5.51 -18.30
CA GLN A 554 -3.43 6.52 -17.30
C GLN A 554 -4.54 7.58 -17.28
N LYS A 555 -5.23 7.73 -16.14
CA LYS A 555 -6.44 8.55 -16.06
C LYS A 555 -6.17 10.03 -15.83
N ASN A 556 -5.12 10.39 -15.09
CA ASN A 556 -4.80 11.80 -14.86
C ASN A 556 -4.01 12.39 -16.05
N PRO A 557 -4.51 13.46 -16.70
CA PRO A 557 -3.81 14.09 -17.83
C PRO A 557 -2.79 15.15 -17.39
N LYS A 558 -2.65 15.44 -16.09
CA LYS A 558 -1.79 16.51 -15.58
C LYS A 558 -0.54 15.95 -14.90
N GLY A 559 0.64 16.32 -15.38
CA GLY A 559 1.93 15.94 -14.77
C GLY A 559 2.25 14.44 -14.87
N GLY A 560 3.48 14.06 -14.53
CA GLY A 560 3.95 12.68 -14.60
C GLY A 560 4.15 12.12 -16.01
N HIS A 561 4.43 10.81 -16.08
CA HIS A 561 4.71 10.04 -17.31
C HIS A 561 4.18 8.61 -17.13
N VAL A 562 4.04 7.84 -18.22
CA VAL A 562 3.66 6.42 -18.12
C VAL A 562 4.74 5.60 -17.41
N VAL A 563 5.99 5.71 -17.86
CA VAL A 563 7.20 5.34 -17.12
C VAL A 563 7.90 6.64 -16.73
N TYR A 564 7.85 6.97 -15.45
CA TYR A 564 8.36 8.22 -14.90
C TYR A 564 9.69 8.00 -14.16
N THR A 565 10.79 8.37 -14.81
CA THR A 565 12.12 8.51 -14.19
C THR A 565 12.22 9.90 -13.57
N ASP A 566 12.05 9.99 -12.25
CA ASP A 566 12.14 11.24 -11.51
C ASP A 566 13.60 11.53 -11.08
N ASN A 567 13.83 12.61 -10.35
CA ASN A 567 15.16 13.13 -10.02
C ASN A 567 16.20 12.05 -9.70
N GLY A 568 17.41 12.19 -10.24
CA GLY A 568 18.57 11.35 -9.96
C GLY A 568 18.45 9.89 -10.41
N ALA A 569 17.39 9.55 -11.15
CA ALA A 569 17.16 8.23 -11.72
C ALA A 569 18.14 7.97 -12.87
N ALA A 570 19.20 7.21 -12.59
CA ALA A 570 20.34 7.02 -13.49
C ALA A 570 20.69 5.55 -13.73
N TYR A 571 21.21 5.29 -14.93
CA TYR A 571 21.58 3.98 -15.47
C TYR A 571 20.39 3.05 -15.73
N ILE A 572 19.28 3.60 -16.20
CA ILE A 572 18.04 2.85 -16.38
C ILE A 572 17.86 2.42 -17.83
N THR A 573 17.40 1.19 -18.03
CA THR A 573 17.06 0.67 -19.35
C THR A 573 15.55 0.46 -19.47
N ILE A 574 14.90 1.11 -20.43
CA ILE A 574 13.47 1.03 -20.73
C ILE A 574 13.30 0.42 -22.12
N LYS A 575 13.08 -0.89 -22.22
CA LYS A 575 13.09 -1.59 -23.53
C LYS A 575 11.87 -2.46 -23.81
N GLY A 576 11.33 -2.35 -25.03
CA GLY A 576 10.28 -3.25 -25.50
C GLY A 576 8.96 -3.17 -24.73
N ASN A 577 8.66 -2.04 -24.10
CA ASN A 577 7.40 -1.83 -23.39
C ASN A 577 6.32 -1.30 -24.36
N ALA A 578 5.06 -1.56 -24.06
CA ALA A 578 3.91 -0.96 -24.75
C ALA A 578 3.20 0.05 -23.84
N MET A 579 3.02 1.28 -24.31
CA MET A 579 2.54 2.42 -23.52
C MET A 579 1.51 3.24 -24.30
N TYR A 580 0.23 3.02 -24.05
CA TYR A 580 -0.84 3.58 -24.88
C TYR A 580 -2.06 4.07 -24.10
N ASN A 581 -2.94 4.80 -24.78
CA ASN A 581 -4.11 5.41 -24.17
C ASN A 581 -3.77 6.25 -22.91
N SER A 582 -2.77 7.11 -23.04
CA SER A 582 -2.36 8.05 -22.00
C SER A 582 -2.32 9.47 -22.54
N SER A 583 -2.66 10.44 -21.70
CA SER A 583 -2.59 11.86 -22.05
C SER A 583 -1.22 12.48 -21.83
N VAL A 584 -0.34 11.82 -21.07
CA VAL A 584 1.03 12.28 -20.77
C VAL A 584 2.06 11.61 -21.68
N SER A 585 3.32 12.03 -21.58
CA SER A 585 4.43 11.37 -22.28
C SER A 585 4.68 9.96 -21.69
N SER A 586 5.15 9.04 -22.53
CA SER A 586 5.26 7.62 -22.19
C SER A 586 6.52 7.32 -21.39
N GLU A 587 7.58 8.06 -21.63
CA GLU A 587 8.90 7.85 -21.06
C GLU A 587 9.42 9.10 -20.34
N GLY A 588 10.32 8.87 -19.38
CA GLY A 588 10.56 9.76 -18.25
C GLY A 588 11.19 11.13 -18.51
N HIS A 589 11.52 11.80 -17.40
CA HIS A 589 11.96 13.19 -17.37
C HIS A 589 13.48 13.31 -17.46
N ASP A 590 13.98 14.27 -18.26
CA ASP A 590 15.43 14.45 -18.48
C ASP A 590 16.06 15.36 -17.43
N HIS A 591 16.44 14.76 -16.31
CA HIS A 591 17.17 15.42 -15.25
C HIS A 591 18.65 15.64 -15.60
N ASN A 592 19.25 16.70 -15.07
CA ASN A 592 20.63 17.09 -15.38
C ASN A 592 21.59 16.32 -14.48
N ASP A 593 22.42 15.46 -15.04
CA ASP A 593 23.35 14.69 -14.21
C ASP A 593 24.58 15.52 -13.82
N THR A 594 24.81 15.60 -12.52
CA THR A 594 25.96 16.28 -11.93
C THR A 594 27.10 15.34 -11.52
N THR A 595 26.95 14.04 -11.80
CA THR A 595 27.80 12.96 -11.27
C THR A 595 28.51 12.12 -12.33
N SER A 596 27.85 11.74 -13.43
CA SER A 596 28.51 10.90 -14.45
C SER A 596 29.24 11.69 -15.54
N GLY A 597 29.06 13.01 -15.60
CA GLY A 597 29.68 13.88 -16.60
C GLY A 597 29.07 13.77 -18.01
N THR A 598 27.96 13.04 -18.17
CA THR A 598 27.26 12.91 -19.46
C THR A 598 26.31 14.06 -19.75
N GLY A 599 25.93 14.87 -18.76
CA GLY A 599 25.04 16.02 -18.91
C GLY A 599 23.57 15.74 -18.54
N LYS A 600 23.04 14.56 -18.87
CA LYS A 600 21.74 14.04 -18.37
C LYS A 600 21.93 12.72 -17.64
N ASP A 601 20.97 12.41 -16.76
CA ASP A 601 20.96 11.12 -16.05
C ASP A 601 20.94 9.98 -17.08
N PRO A 602 21.90 9.03 -17.04
CA PRO A 602 22.02 8.02 -18.08
C PRO A 602 20.77 7.16 -18.24
N MET A 603 20.17 7.15 -19.43
CA MET A 603 19.00 6.34 -19.77
C MET A 603 19.13 5.70 -21.15
N ASP A 604 18.63 4.47 -21.28
CA ASP A 604 18.62 3.69 -22.52
C ASP A 604 17.18 3.23 -22.84
N ILE A 605 16.54 3.88 -23.80
CA ILE A 605 15.12 3.78 -24.15
C ILE A 605 14.97 3.28 -25.59
N GLU A 606 14.70 1.99 -25.77
CA GLU A 606 14.72 1.37 -27.10
C GLU A 606 13.58 0.39 -27.38
N GLY A 607 13.10 0.36 -28.62
CA GLY A 607 12.15 -0.66 -29.08
C GLY A 607 10.77 -0.59 -28.39
N ASN A 608 10.43 0.52 -27.74
CA ASN A 608 9.13 0.68 -27.09
C ASN A 608 8.04 1.04 -28.10
N TYR A 609 6.78 0.72 -27.81
CA TYR A 609 5.61 1.06 -28.61
C TYR A 609 4.78 2.07 -27.83
N TRP A 610 4.61 3.29 -28.34
CA TRP A 610 3.93 4.34 -27.57
C TRP A 610 3.02 5.27 -28.36
N THR A 611 2.04 5.85 -27.68
CA THR A 611 1.18 6.89 -28.27
C THR A 611 1.82 8.29 -28.23
N LYS A 612 2.61 8.58 -27.19
CA LYS A 612 3.27 9.87 -26.98
C LYS A 612 4.67 9.65 -26.43
N GLY A 613 5.68 9.81 -27.26
CA GLY A 613 7.07 9.77 -26.81
C GLY A 613 7.95 10.65 -27.68
N ARG A 614 9.19 10.81 -27.25
CA ARG A 614 10.19 11.69 -27.84
C ARG A 614 10.77 11.12 -29.12
N ALA A 615 11.46 12.00 -29.85
CA ALA A 615 12.27 11.61 -30.99
C ALA A 615 13.58 10.90 -30.55
N ASP A 616 14.14 10.10 -31.45
CA ASP A 616 15.42 9.42 -31.25
C ASP A 616 16.56 10.43 -30.98
N THR A 617 17.44 10.09 -30.04
CA THR A 617 18.61 10.87 -29.66
C THR A 617 19.69 9.97 -29.07
N THR A 618 20.96 10.33 -29.27
CA THR A 618 22.12 9.65 -28.66
C THR A 618 23.10 10.71 -28.14
N ALA A 619 22.59 11.57 -27.27
CA ALA A 619 23.31 12.72 -26.77
C ALA A 619 23.13 12.86 -25.27
N ASN A 620 24.14 13.45 -24.62
CA ASN A 620 24.13 13.82 -23.22
C ASN A 620 23.80 12.68 -22.23
N GLY A 621 24.15 11.43 -22.53
CA GLY A 621 23.83 10.28 -21.67
C GLY A 621 22.47 9.64 -21.93
N LEU A 622 21.67 10.19 -22.84
CA LEU A 622 20.40 9.60 -23.28
C LEU A 622 20.60 8.82 -24.57
N ILE A 623 20.17 7.56 -24.56
CA ILE A 623 20.03 6.72 -25.75
C ILE A 623 18.53 6.51 -25.94
N VAL A 624 18.01 7.03 -27.05
CA VAL A 624 16.63 6.83 -27.47
C VAL A 624 16.67 6.40 -28.92
N LYS A 625 16.29 5.16 -29.19
CA LYS A 625 16.45 4.59 -30.52
C LYS A 625 15.41 3.54 -30.84
N GLY A 626 14.88 3.61 -32.06
CA GLY A 626 14.05 2.54 -32.62
C GLY A 626 12.76 2.32 -31.83
N ASN A 627 12.23 3.36 -31.20
CA ASN A 627 10.91 3.33 -30.60
C ASN A 627 9.84 3.55 -31.70
N HIS A 628 8.65 3.01 -31.48
CA HIS A 628 7.58 2.92 -32.47
C HIS A 628 6.37 3.75 -32.02
N PRO A 629 6.16 4.95 -32.60
CA PRO A 629 4.91 5.66 -32.44
C PRO A 629 3.74 4.83 -32.97
N ILE A 630 2.70 4.66 -32.15
CA ILE A 630 1.48 3.93 -32.50
C ILE A 630 0.26 4.84 -32.36
N THR A 631 -0.72 4.64 -33.22
CA THR A 631 -2.05 5.27 -33.17
C THR A 631 -3.12 4.29 -32.70
N SER A 632 -2.81 2.98 -32.69
CA SER A 632 -3.70 1.90 -32.24
C SER A 632 -2.92 0.80 -31.52
N PRO A 633 -3.48 0.18 -30.47
CA PRO A 633 -2.87 -0.99 -29.82
C PRO A 633 -2.64 -2.17 -30.78
N SER A 634 -3.36 -2.26 -31.89
CA SER A 634 -3.18 -3.31 -32.91
C SER A 634 -1.81 -3.28 -33.62
N GLN A 635 -1.04 -2.20 -33.45
CA GLN A 635 0.32 -2.07 -33.99
C GLN A 635 1.39 -2.64 -33.05
N ILE A 636 1.01 -3.02 -31.82
CA ILE A 636 1.91 -3.62 -30.85
C ILE A 636 2.05 -5.12 -31.20
N PRO A 637 3.27 -5.67 -31.23
CA PRO A 637 3.48 -7.11 -31.38
C PRO A 637 2.67 -7.89 -30.35
N ALA A 638 1.94 -8.90 -30.83
CA ALA A 638 1.14 -9.76 -29.96
C ALA A 638 1.98 -10.38 -28.83
N SER A 639 3.25 -10.72 -29.10
CA SER A 639 4.18 -11.28 -28.11
C SER A 639 4.43 -10.37 -26.92
N ILE A 640 4.35 -9.04 -27.06
CA ILE A 640 4.48 -8.12 -25.92
C ILE A 640 3.19 -8.15 -25.10
N VAL A 641 2.04 -8.05 -25.77
CA VAL A 641 0.72 -8.01 -25.12
C VAL A 641 0.39 -9.31 -24.40
N THR A 642 0.65 -10.46 -25.02
CA THR A 642 0.33 -11.78 -24.45
C THR A 642 1.26 -12.19 -23.32
N ASN A 643 2.50 -11.66 -23.30
CA ASN A 643 3.46 -11.98 -22.25
C ASN A 643 3.26 -11.12 -21.00
N ALA A 644 2.61 -9.96 -21.11
CA ALA A 644 2.40 -9.07 -19.97
C ALA A 644 1.23 -9.51 -19.09
N GLY A 645 1.37 -9.27 -17.78
CA GLY A 645 0.39 -9.65 -16.77
C GLY A 645 0.56 -11.10 -16.33
N LEU A 646 -0.49 -11.62 -15.70
CA LEU A 646 -0.49 -12.94 -15.06
C LEU A 646 -0.17 -14.05 -16.07
N GLU A 647 0.77 -14.92 -15.73
CA GLU A 647 0.99 -16.15 -16.50
C GLU A 647 -0.30 -17.01 -16.52
N PRO A 648 -0.52 -17.88 -17.53
CA PRO A 648 -1.77 -18.65 -17.66
C PRO A 648 -2.20 -19.42 -16.41
N ALA A 649 -1.24 -19.90 -15.61
CA ALA A 649 -1.51 -20.62 -14.37
C ALA A 649 -2.17 -19.74 -13.27
N TYR A 650 -2.06 -18.42 -13.38
CA TYR A 650 -2.54 -17.45 -12.38
C TYR A 650 -3.72 -16.60 -12.86
N GLN A 651 -4.19 -16.78 -14.10
CA GLN A 651 -5.37 -16.06 -14.62
C GLN A 651 -6.64 -16.27 -13.77
N GLY A 652 -6.71 -17.34 -12.99
CA GLY A 652 -7.78 -17.58 -12.01
C GLY A 652 -7.93 -16.50 -10.95
N LEU A 653 -6.85 -15.76 -10.64
CA LEU A 653 -6.87 -14.68 -9.64
C LEU A 653 -7.84 -13.56 -10.02
N LEU A 654 -8.11 -13.33 -11.30
CA LEU A 654 -9.05 -12.32 -11.77
C LEU A 654 -10.50 -12.59 -11.36
N ASN A 655 -10.80 -13.83 -10.97
CA ASN A 655 -12.13 -14.25 -10.49
C ASN A 655 -12.15 -14.52 -8.98
N TRP A 656 -11.02 -14.31 -8.29
CA TRP A 656 -10.93 -14.50 -6.86
C TRP A 656 -11.84 -13.51 -6.13
N LYS A 657 -12.47 -13.98 -5.05
CA LYS A 657 -13.35 -13.16 -4.20
C LYS A 657 -13.02 -13.43 -2.75
N PRO A 658 -13.07 -12.45 -1.84
CA PRO A 658 -12.93 -12.71 -0.41
C PRO A 658 -14.00 -13.70 0.09
N VAL A 659 -13.71 -14.38 1.19
CA VAL A 659 -14.64 -15.28 1.90
C VAL A 659 -15.79 -14.52 2.56
#